data_AF-A0AAU8HUM8-F1
#
_entry.id   AF-A0AAU8HUM8-F1
#
_cell.length_a   1.000
_cell.length_b   1.000
_cell.length_c   1.000
_cell.angle_alpha   90.00
_cell.angle_beta   90.00
_cell.angle_gamma   90.00
#
_symmetry.space_group_name_H-M   'P 1'
#
loop_
_entity.id
_entity.type
_entity.pdbx_description
1 polymer ?
#
loop_
_entity_poly.entity_id
_entity_poly.type
_entity_poly.pdbx_seq_one_letter_code
_entity_poly.pdbx_strand_id
1 'polypeptide(L)'
;MKKTFRLLALVLSLAMIFSGFAISDVAYADQINIMLTKGEYPVTDSELMGGGNSIDDYQLGFYPPVALSDQPDGFEGWLMMYSVEELEDVWEYIQDLSEEDISDYSETDGANRIYKITNFGWADGAANTFRSGQRDVVTGKDFGPGLYYPYVATLVDGEIVGLTQVDSIDITPYPKNVNISYGKEESQVTNYEVNFESYNDPRIKRNFIFFTEAGLYDVEDQLEDQTLTDFEHWNDENLGILTEEMTGPISLREEQKDFYTGDDFGEGLYYVYVVAVGEDGKLGITQSIEMVITKPSPDVPESPIGDGKGTIYPIGGGASLGDLAVREIFEDIRTRAGGTEDYDPKIAVISSSRDSLYTVYNYFHWDDPDFGSEKNHFKDMGFEPIYIPLAINSRDYVANHEYWADLVKTADAVYLMGGDQYKHVRSLFNDDGTETEIVNSIEHVYNRGGVVAGTSAGMHFMSDPVFGVGNSYDSFYHNKTEEFSITDIPESGFLNPTNPGNNLIVSGKSLILEDVLTDTHFDARGRLGRLMVGLRDTGKDIGLGGDEGTAMAVQKLDNGEYEGVVIGLHGFFILDASKADFSDSNDDFFEAEGLKLHYLTHGDRYNFDTKEVTPAKDKVLIESPDKDLYVTEDVFAPYETTKTLIGLAHSAENTVEAMVAKPGDFTDSDPSFSLTLTQGGNAKAYTSQSPYYSSNNNAGDEILDGYYKTTMANIGVNLSLAEEEQEEEKAFAIEKIELREGSDYTQYIHFTRPVDPDTITPDNIVLVGNEYYYDDDPVLRSDFDDQVIIEFNDPRQKGNEIHIKNVKDLDGNTLLEQIWTFDGENWIKDELSQPEDPKEPEEPEKPEDPEKPEDPGKPEDPEKPEDDEESGKKGDGESIPQTGDQKNHVLWFTLASFSTIGIIAINNKKKKKRAS
;
A
#
# COMPACT_ATOMS: atom_id res chain seq x y z
N MET A 1 -36.25 28.28 -14.66
CA MET A 1 -35.53 29.34 -13.90
C MET A 1 -34.18 29.79 -14.50
N LYS A 2 -33.53 29.02 -15.40
CA LYS A 2 -32.19 29.32 -15.95
C LYS A 2 -32.03 30.62 -16.78
N LYS A 3 -33.10 31.21 -17.35
CA LYS A 3 -33.01 32.47 -18.13
C LYS A 3 -33.07 33.73 -17.27
N THR A 4 -33.67 33.66 -16.08
CA THR A 4 -33.80 34.80 -15.17
C THR A 4 -32.50 35.05 -14.39
N PHE A 5 -31.75 33.99 -14.10
CA PHE A 5 -30.42 34.05 -13.45
C PHE A 5 -29.37 34.76 -14.30
N ARG A 6 -29.36 34.54 -15.62
CA ARG A 6 -28.42 35.24 -16.55
C ARG A 6 -28.65 36.75 -16.60
N LEU A 7 -29.87 37.22 -16.33
CA LEU A 7 -30.16 38.65 -16.29
C LEU A 7 -29.74 39.28 -14.95
N LEU A 8 -29.84 38.53 -13.85
CA LEU A 8 -29.39 38.96 -12.53
C LEU A 8 -27.86 39.04 -12.44
N ALA A 9 -27.15 38.05 -13.00
CA ALA A 9 -25.70 38.04 -13.10
C ALA A 9 -25.14 39.18 -13.97
N LEU A 10 -25.86 39.57 -15.04
CA LEU A 10 -25.49 40.72 -15.89
C LEU A 10 -25.71 42.07 -15.18
N VAL A 11 -26.69 42.15 -14.27
CA VAL A 11 -26.99 43.36 -13.49
C VAL A 11 -26.00 43.52 -12.34
N LEU A 12 -25.57 42.43 -11.70
CA LEU A 12 -24.54 42.42 -10.66
C LEU A 12 -23.14 42.78 -11.19
N SER A 13 -22.77 42.25 -12.37
CA SER A 13 -21.51 42.58 -13.03
C SER A 13 -21.43 44.05 -13.51
N LEU A 14 -22.56 44.68 -13.85
CA LEU A 14 -22.63 46.11 -14.15
C LEU A 14 -22.59 47.01 -12.89
N ALA A 15 -22.98 46.49 -11.73
CA ALA A 15 -22.92 47.21 -10.45
C ALA A 15 -21.50 47.25 -9.86
N MET A 16 -20.71 46.19 -10.04
CA MET A 16 -19.34 46.09 -9.51
C MET A 16 -18.30 46.92 -10.28
N ILE A 17 -18.60 47.32 -11.53
CA ILE A 17 -17.76 48.26 -12.29
C ILE A 17 -17.75 49.68 -11.68
N PHE A 18 -18.69 49.99 -10.78
CA PHE A 18 -18.78 51.29 -10.11
C PHE A 18 -18.18 51.33 -8.69
N SER A 19 -17.69 50.22 -8.12
CA SER A 19 -17.21 50.14 -6.72
C SER A 19 -15.71 49.92 -6.52
N GLY A 20 -14.90 49.92 -7.59
CA GLY A 20 -13.44 50.11 -7.47
C GLY A 20 -12.64 48.94 -6.89
N PHE A 21 -13.04 47.69 -7.13
CA PHE A 21 -12.18 46.52 -6.89
C PHE A 21 -11.27 46.26 -8.10
N ALA A 22 -10.01 45.92 -7.83
CA ALA A 22 -9.02 45.63 -8.86
C ALA A 22 -9.27 44.27 -9.51
N ILE A 23 -9.26 44.23 -10.84
CA ILE A 23 -9.32 43.01 -11.65
C ILE A 23 -7.94 42.82 -12.28
N SER A 24 -7.26 41.73 -11.96
CA SER A 24 -6.11 41.25 -12.74
C SER A 24 -6.58 40.35 -13.89
N ASP A 25 -5.76 40.30 -14.94
CA ASP A 25 -6.09 40.01 -16.34
C ASP A 25 -6.83 38.70 -16.66
N VAL A 26 -7.69 38.78 -17.69
CA VAL A 26 -8.52 37.70 -18.23
C VAL A 26 -7.83 37.00 -19.40
N ALA A 27 -7.67 35.68 -19.32
CA ALA A 27 -7.60 34.79 -20.48
C ALA A 27 -8.20 33.41 -20.16
N TYR A 28 -8.92 32.86 -21.15
CA TYR A 28 -9.65 31.58 -21.21
C TYR A 28 -11.07 31.54 -20.62
N ALA A 29 -11.98 31.04 -21.45
CA ALA A 29 -13.39 30.89 -21.19
C ALA A 29 -13.66 29.44 -20.81
N ASP A 30 -13.54 29.13 -19.52
CA ASP A 30 -14.07 27.93 -18.87
C ASP A 30 -15.01 28.37 -17.73
N GLN A 31 -15.75 27.43 -17.14
CA GLN A 31 -16.81 27.68 -16.15
C GLN A 31 -16.39 28.73 -15.10
N ILE A 32 -17.24 29.73 -14.86
CA ILE A 32 -17.01 30.69 -13.78
C ILE A 32 -17.26 29.92 -12.47
N ASN A 33 -16.21 29.37 -11.86
CA ASN A 33 -16.25 28.94 -10.46
C ASN A 33 -16.43 30.21 -9.62
N ILE A 34 -17.57 30.33 -8.91
CA ILE A 34 -17.83 31.48 -8.05
C ILE A 34 -17.31 31.12 -6.67
N MET A 35 -16.04 31.40 -6.41
CA MET A 35 -15.45 31.26 -5.08
C MET A 35 -15.76 32.50 -4.24
N LEU A 36 -16.25 32.28 -3.02
CA LEU A 36 -16.37 33.33 -2.01
C LEU A 36 -15.26 33.10 -0.97
N THR A 37 -14.49 34.13 -0.67
CA THR A 37 -13.35 34.04 0.25
C THR A 37 -13.46 35.02 1.40
N LYS A 38 -12.85 34.66 2.53
CA LYS A 38 -12.75 35.48 3.74
C LYS A 38 -11.41 35.25 4.44
N GLY A 39 -10.92 36.25 5.16
CA GLY A 39 -9.61 36.20 5.84
C GLY A 39 -8.44 36.68 4.99
N GLU A 40 -7.23 36.58 5.55
CA GLU A 40 -5.98 37.08 4.96
C GLU A 40 -5.31 36.06 4.03
N TYR A 41 -5.48 34.75 4.28
CA TYR A 41 -4.87 33.66 3.49
C TYR A 41 -5.89 32.64 2.97
N PRO A 42 -6.91 33.04 2.19
CA PRO A 42 -7.86 32.09 1.60
C PRO A 42 -7.20 31.26 0.49
N VAL A 43 -7.67 30.02 0.29
CA VAL A 43 -7.28 29.18 -0.84
C VAL A 43 -7.95 29.72 -2.11
N THR A 44 -7.18 30.04 -3.16
CA THR A 44 -7.70 30.77 -4.33
C THR A 44 -7.91 29.92 -5.57
N ASP A 45 -7.52 28.64 -5.54
CA ASP A 45 -7.68 27.72 -6.67
C ASP A 45 -8.23 26.39 -6.15
N SER A 46 -9.54 26.19 -6.34
CA SER A 46 -10.27 25.03 -5.85
C SER A 46 -11.30 24.57 -6.88
N GLU A 47 -11.40 23.26 -7.07
CA GLU A 47 -12.31 22.63 -8.02
C GLU A 47 -13.05 21.45 -7.36
N LEU A 48 -14.37 21.51 -7.41
CA LEU A 48 -15.23 20.41 -6.98
C LEU A 48 -15.44 19.44 -8.15
N MET A 49 -15.22 18.16 -7.88
CA MET A 49 -15.41 17.05 -8.81
C MET A 49 -16.40 16.04 -8.22
N GLY A 50 -17.06 15.27 -9.07
CA GLY A 50 -18.00 14.23 -8.64
C GLY A 50 -19.47 14.64 -8.65
N GLY A 51 -20.33 13.75 -8.16
CA GLY A 51 -21.78 13.86 -8.25
C GLY A 51 -22.47 12.58 -7.77
N GLY A 52 -23.45 12.68 -6.87
CA GLY A 52 -24.15 11.49 -6.39
C GLY A 52 -25.10 11.68 -5.21
N ASN A 53 -25.30 10.58 -4.49
CA ASN A 53 -26.26 10.44 -3.39
C ASN A 53 -25.58 10.51 -2.01
N SER A 54 -24.25 10.46 -1.97
CA SER A 54 -23.43 10.65 -0.77
C SER A 54 -22.43 11.79 -0.95
N ILE A 55 -21.93 12.32 0.16
CA ILE A 55 -20.84 13.29 0.16
C ILE A 55 -19.52 12.69 -0.35
N ASP A 56 -19.36 11.37 -0.18
CA ASP A 56 -18.19 10.60 -0.60
C ASP A 56 -18.10 10.48 -2.14
N ASP A 57 -19.21 10.73 -2.84
CA ASP A 57 -19.28 10.78 -4.30
C ASP A 57 -18.66 12.08 -4.87
N TYR A 58 -18.26 13.00 -3.97
CA TYR A 58 -17.64 14.27 -4.30
C TYR A 58 -16.20 14.32 -3.83
N GLN A 59 -15.37 15.01 -4.60
CA GLN A 59 -13.98 15.25 -4.29
C GLN A 59 -13.66 16.72 -4.49
N LEU A 60 -12.77 17.28 -3.67
CA LEU A 60 -12.33 18.66 -3.77
C LEU A 60 -10.83 18.72 -4.03
N GLY A 61 -10.47 19.21 -5.20
CA GLY A 61 -9.09 19.57 -5.51
C GLY A 61 -8.82 21.01 -5.14
N PHE A 62 -7.65 21.29 -4.59
CA PHE A 62 -7.18 22.66 -4.39
C PHE A 62 -5.65 22.73 -4.42
N TYR A 63 -5.13 23.90 -4.77
CA TYR A 63 -3.69 24.17 -4.79
C TYR A 63 -3.26 24.99 -3.57
N PRO A 64 -1.98 24.94 -3.19
CA PRO A 64 -1.44 25.82 -2.16
C PRO A 64 -1.39 27.24 -2.75
N PRO A 65 -1.18 28.27 -1.92
CA PRO A 65 -0.76 29.58 -2.42
C PRO A 65 0.46 29.42 -3.34
N VAL A 66 0.52 30.21 -4.42
CA VAL A 66 1.35 30.00 -5.63
C VAL A 66 2.87 29.92 -5.38
N ALA A 67 3.36 30.20 -4.17
CA ALA A 67 4.73 29.90 -3.75
C ALA A 67 4.78 29.37 -2.30
N LEU A 68 5.53 28.28 -2.07
CA LEU A 68 5.86 27.75 -0.73
C LEU A 68 6.50 28.82 0.19
N SER A 69 7.15 29.83 -0.40
CA SER A 69 7.74 30.97 0.32
C SER A 69 6.75 32.03 0.80
N ASP A 70 5.49 31.96 0.37
CA ASP A 70 4.44 32.93 0.72
C ASP A 70 3.50 32.40 1.82
N GLN A 71 3.85 31.26 2.45
CA GLN A 71 3.11 30.76 3.59
C GLN A 71 3.29 31.66 4.80
N PRO A 72 2.23 31.88 5.60
CA PRO A 72 2.39 32.51 6.89
C PRO A 72 3.29 31.66 7.79
N ASP A 73 4.16 32.31 8.55
CA ASP A 73 4.90 31.66 9.64
C ASP A 73 3.88 30.97 10.57
N GLY A 74 4.16 29.72 10.98
CA GLY A 74 3.24 28.95 11.83
C GLY A 74 2.17 28.15 11.08
N PHE A 75 2.26 28.02 9.75
CA PHE A 75 1.30 27.24 8.97
C PHE A 75 1.26 25.76 9.41
N GLU A 76 0.05 25.27 9.69
CA GLU A 76 -0.18 23.89 10.18
C GLU A 76 -0.90 22.99 9.17
N GLY A 77 -1.56 23.56 8.15
CA GLY A 77 -2.32 22.80 7.17
C GLY A 77 -3.62 23.45 6.76
N TRP A 78 -4.45 22.67 6.07
CA TRP A 78 -5.79 23.07 5.64
C TRP A 78 -6.87 22.23 6.32
N LEU A 79 -8.03 22.85 6.53
CA LEU A 79 -9.20 22.20 7.08
C LEU A 79 -10.28 22.11 5.99
N MET A 80 -10.55 20.90 5.50
CA MET A 80 -11.65 20.61 4.60
C MET A 80 -12.93 20.28 5.38
N MET A 81 -14.03 20.93 5.04
CA MET A 81 -15.31 20.77 5.74
C MET A 81 -16.50 21.15 4.86
N TYR A 82 -17.70 20.95 5.38
CA TYR A 82 -18.95 21.31 4.71
C TYR A 82 -19.98 21.90 5.65
N SER A 83 -20.88 22.71 5.11
CA SER A 83 -22.05 23.20 5.83
C SER A 83 -23.25 23.43 4.93
N VAL A 84 -24.45 23.33 5.50
CA VAL A 84 -25.69 23.92 4.93
C VAL A 84 -25.77 25.43 5.11
N GLU A 85 -24.97 25.98 6.03
CA GLU A 85 -24.93 27.41 6.36
C GLU A 85 -24.05 28.18 5.35
N GLU A 86 -24.24 29.50 5.24
CA GLU A 86 -23.49 30.35 4.31
C GLU A 86 -22.09 30.72 4.86
N LEU A 87 -21.20 31.22 3.99
CA LEU A 87 -19.80 31.57 4.32
C LEU A 87 -19.63 32.36 5.62
N GLU A 88 -20.51 33.33 5.88
CA GLU A 88 -20.42 34.21 7.04
C GLU A 88 -20.65 33.44 8.35
N ASP A 89 -21.68 32.59 8.39
CA ASP A 89 -22.04 31.80 9.57
C ASP A 89 -20.99 30.71 9.84
N VAL A 90 -20.48 30.08 8.78
CA VAL A 90 -19.38 29.11 8.89
C VAL A 90 -18.11 29.80 9.40
N TRP A 91 -17.76 30.97 8.85
CA TRP A 91 -16.62 31.75 9.34
C TRP A 91 -16.75 32.09 10.81
N GLU A 92 -17.90 32.62 11.25
CA GLU A 92 -18.11 32.94 12.67
C GLU A 92 -17.99 31.71 13.56
N TYR A 93 -18.54 30.56 13.13
CA TYR A 93 -18.47 29.32 13.90
C TYR A 93 -17.04 28.79 14.03
N ILE A 94 -16.29 28.70 12.92
CA ILE A 94 -14.97 28.07 12.94
C ILE A 94 -13.92 28.93 13.66
N GLN A 95 -14.12 30.26 13.71
CA GLN A 95 -13.25 31.18 14.46
C GLN A 95 -13.35 30.98 15.98
N ASP A 96 -14.43 30.39 16.47
CA ASP A 96 -14.64 30.12 17.89
C ASP A 96 -14.12 28.72 18.31
N LEU A 97 -13.61 27.91 17.37
CA LEU A 97 -13.05 26.59 17.66
C LEU A 97 -11.67 26.70 18.30
N SER A 98 -11.44 25.89 19.34
CA SER A 98 -10.10 25.69 19.91
C SER A 98 -9.32 24.63 19.12
N GLU A 99 -8.00 24.56 19.33
CA GLU A 99 -7.16 23.48 18.78
C GLU A 99 -7.67 22.08 19.19
N GLU A 100 -8.13 21.93 20.43
CA GLU A 100 -8.74 20.70 20.95
C GLU A 100 -10.01 20.35 20.17
N ASP A 101 -10.88 21.33 19.89
CA ASP A 101 -12.09 21.11 19.08
C ASP A 101 -11.74 20.68 17.64
N ILE A 102 -10.70 21.27 17.04
CA ILE A 102 -10.25 20.93 15.67
C ILE A 102 -9.69 19.51 15.63
N SER A 103 -8.85 19.13 16.60
CA SER A 103 -8.31 17.77 16.71
C SER A 103 -9.42 16.75 16.94
N ASP A 104 -10.32 16.98 17.89
CA ASP A 104 -11.47 16.10 18.18
C ASP A 104 -12.36 15.91 16.95
N TYR A 105 -12.63 16.98 16.20
CA TYR A 105 -13.43 16.92 14.97
C TYR A 105 -12.74 16.19 13.81
N SER A 106 -11.42 15.97 13.91
CA SER A 106 -10.60 15.31 12.89
C SER A 106 -10.16 13.88 13.24
N GLU A 107 -10.10 13.51 14.52
CA GLU A 107 -9.47 12.28 15.01
C GLU A 107 -10.43 11.24 15.60
N THR A 108 -11.69 11.59 15.92
CA THR A 108 -12.58 10.68 16.67
C THR A 108 -13.71 10.04 15.87
N ASP A 109 -13.94 8.75 16.15
CA ASP A 109 -15.10 8.00 15.70
C ASP A 109 -16.36 8.60 16.34
N GLY A 110 -17.15 9.33 15.54
CA GLY A 110 -18.41 9.96 15.95
C GLY A 110 -18.47 11.49 15.92
N ALA A 111 -17.34 12.21 15.79
CA ALA A 111 -17.35 13.65 15.55
C ALA A 111 -17.21 13.98 14.07
N ASN A 112 -16.15 13.49 13.41
CA ASN A 112 -15.81 13.60 11.97
C ASN A 112 -16.45 14.83 11.26
N ARG A 113 -16.10 16.05 11.67
CA ARG A 113 -16.64 17.29 11.07
C ARG A 113 -15.62 18.00 10.19
N ILE A 114 -14.33 17.78 10.46
CA ILE A 114 -13.24 18.48 9.79
C ILE A 114 -12.22 17.46 9.34
N TYR A 115 -11.75 17.60 8.10
CA TYR A 115 -10.61 16.85 7.59
C TYR A 115 -9.38 17.77 7.56
N LYS A 116 -8.43 17.54 8.48
CA LYS A 116 -7.15 18.26 8.53
C LYS A 116 -6.17 17.64 7.52
N ILE A 117 -5.67 18.47 6.61
CA ILE A 117 -4.69 18.12 5.57
C ILE A 117 -3.39 18.84 5.90
N THR A 118 -2.38 18.08 6.31
CA THR A 118 -1.05 18.59 6.69
C THR A 118 0.02 18.32 5.63
N ASN A 119 -0.22 17.37 4.72
CA ASN A 119 0.71 17.01 3.66
C ASN A 119 0.46 17.84 2.38
N PHE A 120 1.47 18.61 1.97
CA PHE A 120 1.43 19.46 0.77
C PHE A 120 1.19 18.72 -0.54
N GLY A 121 1.59 17.45 -0.64
CA GLY A 121 1.34 16.62 -1.82
C GLY A 121 -0.14 16.36 -2.09
N TRP A 122 -1.01 16.61 -1.10
CA TRP A 122 -2.47 16.47 -1.22
C TRP A 122 -3.14 17.78 -1.65
N ALA A 123 -2.41 18.89 -1.63
CA ALA A 123 -2.83 20.17 -2.17
C ALA A 123 -2.13 20.45 -3.51
N ASP A 124 -2.09 19.46 -4.40
CA ASP A 124 -1.47 19.53 -5.74
C ASP A 124 -2.51 19.72 -6.86
N GLY A 125 -3.74 20.07 -6.48
CA GLY A 125 -4.91 20.11 -7.35
C GLY A 125 -5.51 18.75 -7.70
N ALA A 126 -4.93 17.64 -7.23
CA ALA A 126 -5.59 16.34 -7.30
C ALA A 126 -6.83 16.33 -6.39
N ALA A 127 -7.80 15.50 -6.77
CA ALA A 127 -9.10 15.46 -6.13
C ALA A 127 -9.02 14.74 -4.77
N ASN A 128 -9.23 15.49 -3.67
CA ASN A 128 -9.30 14.90 -2.33
C ASN A 128 -10.73 14.42 -2.05
N THR A 129 -10.91 13.13 -1.80
CA THR A 129 -12.19 12.60 -1.31
C THR A 129 -12.42 13.09 0.12
N PHE A 130 -13.64 13.51 0.40
CA PHE A 130 -14.02 13.80 1.78
C PHE A 130 -14.14 12.49 2.57
N ARG A 131 -13.91 12.56 3.88
CA ARG A 131 -13.92 11.35 4.70
C ARG A 131 -15.33 10.78 4.77
N SER A 132 -15.44 9.45 4.62
CA SER A 132 -16.71 8.76 4.81
C SER A 132 -17.26 9.00 6.21
N GLY A 133 -18.54 9.33 6.28
CA GLY A 133 -19.19 9.67 7.55
C GLY A 133 -18.85 11.06 8.10
N GLN A 134 -18.27 11.97 7.29
CA GLN A 134 -18.13 13.36 7.69
C GLN A 134 -19.53 13.96 8.00
N ARG A 135 -19.59 14.95 8.89
CA ARG A 135 -20.82 15.64 9.31
C ARG A 135 -20.74 17.12 9.02
N ASP A 136 -21.90 17.76 8.96
CA ASP A 136 -21.99 19.21 8.83
C ASP A 136 -21.23 19.92 9.96
N VAL A 137 -20.30 20.81 9.60
CA VAL A 137 -19.35 21.38 10.56
C VAL A 137 -20.02 22.24 11.64
N VAL A 138 -21.08 22.95 11.27
CA VAL A 138 -21.79 23.88 12.16
C VAL A 138 -22.85 23.16 12.98
N THR A 139 -23.70 22.37 12.33
CA THR A 139 -24.87 21.73 12.96
C THR A 139 -24.54 20.38 13.59
N GLY A 140 -23.44 19.75 13.17
CA GLY A 140 -23.01 18.43 13.63
C GLY A 140 -23.91 17.28 13.19
N LYS A 141 -24.80 17.50 12.21
CA LYS A 141 -25.73 16.50 11.73
C LYS A 141 -25.12 15.67 10.60
N ASP A 142 -25.57 14.41 10.49
CA ASP A 142 -25.28 13.56 9.34
C ASP A 142 -25.84 14.19 8.05
N PHE A 143 -25.14 13.94 6.94
CA PHE A 143 -25.61 14.39 5.63
C PHE A 143 -26.86 13.65 5.19
N GLY A 144 -27.76 14.41 4.56
CA GLY A 144 -28.91 13.90 3.82
C GLY A 144 -29.11 14.67 2.52
N PRO A 145 -30.23 14.50 1.83
CA PRO A 145 -30.49 15.22 0.59
C PRO A 145 -30.62 16.72 0.84
N GLY A 146 -29.94 17.51 0.02
CA GLY A 146 -29.93 18.96 0.21
C GLY A 146 -28.75 19.62 -0.47
N LEU A 147 -28.75 20.95 -0.40
CA LEU A 147 -27.67 21.80 -0.89
C LEU A 147 -26.68 22.04 0.25
N TYR A 148 -25.41 21.74 -0.01
CA TYR A 148 -24.30 21.95 0.91
C TYR A 148 -23.23 22.78 0.22
N TYR A 149 -22.40 23.44 1.03
CA TYR A 149 -21.28 24.24 0.58
C TYR A 149 -19.99 23.63 1.12
N PRO A 150 -19.04 23.24 0.24
CA PRO A 150 -17.70 22.87 0.64
C PRO A 150 -16.88 24.08 1.05
N TYR A 151 -16.05 23.88 2.05
CA TYR A 151 -15.14 24.89 2.58
C TYR A 151 -13.72 24.34 2.75
N VAL A 152 -12.74 25.19 2.47
CA VAL A 152 -11.33 24.96 2.83
C VAL A 152 -10.87 26.13 3.67
N ALA A 153 -10.40 25.86 4.88
CA ALA A 153 -9.83 26.85 5.78
C ALA A 153 -8.31 26.69 5.89
N THR A 154 -7.60 27.78 6.10
CA THR A 154 -6.14 27.82 6.32
C THR A 154 -5.87 27.94 7.81
N LEU A 155 -5.12 26.99 8.38
CA LEU A 155 -4.79 26.94 9.82
C LEU A 155 -3.34 27.38 10.05
N VAL A 156 -3.14 28.32 10.97
CA VAL A 156 -1.84 28.91 11.33
C VAL A 156 -1.80 29.14 12.84
N ASP A 157 -0.82 28.56 13.53
CA ASP A 157 -0.66 28.65 14.99
C ASP A 157 -2.00 28.44 15.75
N GLY A 158 -2.72 27.38 15.39
CA GLY A 158 -4.03 27.05 15.96
C GLY A 158 -5.20 27.95 15.53
N GLU A 159 -4.96 29.03 14.78
CA GLU A 159 -5.97 30.00 14.35
C GLU A 159 -6.32 29.86 12.86
N ILE A 160 -7.61 30.03 12.54
CA ILE A 160 -8.08 30.03 11.15
C ILE A 160 -7.89 31.42 10.56
N VAL A 161 -7.01 31.55 9.57
CA VAL A 161 -6.64 32.85 8.99
C VAL A 161 -7.24 33.10 7.60
N GLY A 162 -7.86 32.08 7.01
CA GLY A 162 -8.49 32.14 5.69
C GLY A 162 -9.55 31.08 5.52
N LEU A 163 -10.59 31.39 4.74
CA LEU A 163 -11.68 30.47 4.41
C LEU A 163 -12.13 30.70 2.97
N THR A 164 -12.29 29.60 2.25
CA THR A 164 -12.80 29.59 0.88
C THR A 164 -14.03 28.71 0.81
N GLN A 165 -15.14 29.26 0.32
CA GLN A 165 -16.30 28.50 -0.10
C GLN A 165 -16.17 28.12 -1.58
N VAL A 166 -16.41 26.86 -1.88
CA VAL A 166 -16.39 26.29 -3.24
C VAL A 166 -17.81 26.11 -3.77
N ASP A 167 -17.95 25.75 -5.05
CA ASP A 167 -19.25 25.46 -5.68
C ASP A 167 -20.07 24.46 -4.85
N SER A 168 -21.37 24.70 -4.76
CA SER A 168 -22.27 23.92 -3.91
C SER A 168 -22.43 22.47 -4.39
N ILE A 169 -22.54 21.56 -3.44
CA ILE A 169 -22.93 20.17 -3.62
C ILE A 169 -24.46 20.06 -3.48
N ASP A 170 -25.15 19.44 -4.44
CA ASP A 170 -26.58 19.12 -4.32
C ASP A 170 -26.75 17.59 -4.23
N ILE A 171 -26.88 17.08 -3.00
CA ILE A 171 -27.14 15.66 -2.75
C ILE A 171 -28.60 15.37 -3.11
N THR A 172 -28.79 14.49 -4.08
CA THR A 172 -30.10 14.05 -4.53
C THR A 172 -30.76 13.11 -3.51
N PRO A 173 -32.08 13.16 -3.35
CA PRO A 173 -32.75 12.24 -2.45
C PRO A 173 -32.73 10.81 -2.98
N TYR A 174 -32.41 9.88 -2.09
CA TYR A 174 -32.38 8.44 -2.36
C TYR A 174 -33.24 7.70 -1.32
N PRO A 175 -33.78 6.51 -1.66
CA PRO A 175 -34.51 5.68 -0.70
C PRO A 175 -33.60 5.13 0.40
N LYS A 176 -34.09 5.01 1.62
CA LYS A 176 -33.36 4.41 2.76
C LYS A 176 -34.03 3.13 3.22
N ASN A 177 -33.33 2.36 4.05
CA ASN A 177 -33.86 1.16 4.72
C ASN A 177 -34.56 0.23 3.71
N VAL A 178 -33.89 -0.01 2.58
CA VAL A 178 -34.40 -0.87 1.51
C VAL A 178 -34.09 -2.31 1.87
N ASN A 179 -35.12 -3.07 2.20
CA ASN A 179 -34.99 -4.47 2.62
C ASN A 179 -36.25 -5.28 2.28
N ILE A 180 -36.12 -6.60 2.24
CA ILE A 180 -37.14 -7.51 1.74
C ILE A 180 -37.79 -8.24 2.90
N SER A 181 -39.12 -8.25 2.92
CA SER A 181 -39.88 -9.12 3.82
C SER A 181 -40.60 -10.19 3.01
N TYR A 182 -40.57 -11.44 3.48
CA TYR A 182 -41.18 -12.57 2.77
C TYR A 182 -42.15 -13.39 3.64
N GLY A 183 -43.17 -13.95 2.98
CA GLY A 183 -44.10 -14.94 3.53
C GLY A 183 -43.54 -16.37 3.50
N LYS A 184 -44.27 -17.35 4.05
CA LYS A 184 -43.81 -18.75 4.24
C LYS A 184 -43.56 -19.57 2.96
N GLU A 185 -43.86 -19.04 1.76
CA GLU A 185 -43.70 -19.76 0.48
C GLU A 185 -42.79 -18.94 -0.47
N GLU A 186 -41.48 -19.20 -0.45
CA GLU A 186 -40.46 -18.39 -1.15
C GLU A 186 -40.55 -18.45 -2.70
N SER A 187 -41.30 -19.39 -3.28
CA SER A 187 -41.32 -19.59 -4.74
C SER A 187 -42.31 -18.70 -5.52
N GLN A 188 -43.10 -17.85 -4.86
CA GLN A 188 -44.04 -16.95 -5.53
C GLN A 188 -43.64 -15.49 -5.32
N VAL A 189 -43.53 -14.72 -6.41
CA VAL A 189 -43.16 -13.29 -6.37
C VAL A 189 -44.08 -12.46 -5.45
N THR A 190 -45.35 -12.82 -5.35
CA THR A 190 -46.35 -12.15 -4.50
C THR A 190 -46.11 -12.34 -3.00
N ASN A 191 -45.23 -13.25 -2.60
CA ASN A 191 -44.88 -13.44 -1.19
C ASN A 191 -43.76 -12.51 -0.73
N TYR A 192 -43.21 -11.67 -1.63
CA TYR A 192 -42.19 -10.69 -1.32
C TYR A 192 -42.78 -9.28 -1.25
N GLU A 193 -42.41 -8.55 -0.20
CA GLU A 193 -42.71 -7.15 -0.03
C GLU A 193 -41.43 -6.35 0.20
N VAL A 194 -41.37 -5.16 -0.38
CA VAL A 194 -40.20 -4.28 -0.29
C VAL A 194 -40.49 -3.17 0.71
N ASN A 195 -39.72 -3.13 1.78
CA ASN A 195 -39.71 -2.04 2.76
C ASN A 195 -38.71 -0.99 2.31
N PHE A 196 -39.05 0.28 2.48
CA PHE A 196 -38.17 1.42 2.23
C PHE A 196 -38.71 2.67 2.92
N GLU A 197 -37.87 3.69 3.01
CA GLU A 197 -38.21 5.04 3.48
C GLU A 197 -37.60 6.09 2.57
N SER A 198 -38.43 6.91 1.93
CA SER A 198 -37.96 8.05 1.16
C SER A 198 -37.94 9.32 2.02
N TYR A 199 -36.97 10.19 1.77
CA TYR A 199 -36.92 11.50 2.42
C TYR A 199 -38.16 12.33 2.11
N ASN A 200 -38.59 13.17 3.06
CA ASN A 200 -39.64 14.16 2.81
C ASN A 200 -39.07 15.35 2.01
N ASP A 201 -38.70 15.09 0.76
CA ASP A 201 -38.11 16.05 -0.16
C ASP A 201 -39.06 16.32 -1.34
N PRO A 202 -39.41 17.58 -1.62
CA PRO A 202 -40.37 17.92 -2.69
C PRO A 202 -39.87 17.59 -4.11
N ARG A 203 -38.58 17.28 -4.29
CA ARG A 203 -38.03 16.79 -5.56
C ARG A 203 -38.54 15.40 -5.88
N ILE A 204 -38.76 14.55 -4.87
CA ILE A 204 -39.30 13.20 -5.04
C ILE A 204 -40.76 13.31 -5.47
N LYS A 205 -41.07 12.78 -6.65
CA LYS A 205 -42.44 12.68 -7.17
C LYS A 205 -43.00 11.30 -6.96
N ARG A 206 -42.21 10.26 -7.20
CA ARG A 206 -42.61 8.86 -7.09
C ARG A 206 -41.43 8.02 -6.60
N ASN A 207 -41.71 6.81 -6.15
CA ASN A 207 -40.71 5.77 -5.96
C ASN A 207 -40.97 4.63 -6.96
N PHE A 208 -39.91 4.08 -7.53
CA PHE A 208 -39.98 2.95 -8.45
C PHE A 208 -39.29 1.74 -7.83
N ILE A 209 -40.04 0.66 -7.63
CA ILE A 209 -39.59 -0.57 -6.97
C ILE A 209 -39.51 -1.67 -8.02
N PHE A 210 -38.38 -2.37 -8.11
CA PHE A 210 -38.23 -3.49 -9.02
C PHE A 210 -37.21 -4.51 -8.51
N PHE A 211 -37.16 -5.65 -9.18
CA PHE A 211 -36.12 -6.64 -8.99
C PHE A 211 -35.44 -6.95 -10.32
N THR A 212 -34.20 -7.40 -10.26
CA THR A 212 -33.49 -7.92 -11.44
C THR A 212 -32.28 -8.77 -11.03
N GLU A 213 -31.86 -9.69 -11.90
CA GLU A 213 -30.58 -10.39 -11.75
C GLU A 213 -29.36 -9.48 -11.99
N ALA A 214 -29.57 -8.30 -12.60
CA ALA A 214 -28.51 -7.33 -12.87
C ALA A 214 -28.07 -6.58 -11.60
N GLY A 215 -26.77 -6.30 -11.51
CA GLY A 215 -26.19 -5.51 -10.43
C GLY A 215 -26.37 -4.01 -10.61
N LEU A 216 -26.05 -3.25 -9.57
CA LEU A 216 -26.34 -1.82 -9.50
C LEU A 216 -25.69 -1.03 -10.64
N TYR A 217 -24.50 -1.40 -11.12
CA TYR A 217 -23.84 -0.70 -12.22
C TYR A 217 -24.64 -0.79 -13.53
N ASP A 218 -25.09 -1.99 -13.90
CA ASP A 218 -25.89 -2.22 -15.11
C ASP A 218 -27.24 -1.52 -15.01
N VAL A 219 -27.84 -1.56 -13.81
CA VAL A 219 -29.09 -0.85 -13.50
C VAL A 219 -28.93 0.66 -13.59
N GLU A 220 -27.86 1.21 -13.02
CA GLU A 220 -27.51 2.63 -13.07
C GLU A 220 -27.42 3.13 -14.52
N ASP A 221 -26.75 2.38 -15.41
CA ASP A 221 -26.61 2.69 -16.84
C ASP A 221 -27.98 2.68 -17.56
N GLN A 222 -28.82 1.67 -17.28
CA GLN A 222 -30.18 1.61 -17.87
C GLN A 222 -31.07 2.78 -17.40
N LEU A 223 -30.87 3.26 -16.18
CA LEU A 223 -31.60 4.39 -15.61
C LEU A 223 -31.04 5.76 -16.00
N GLU A 224 -29.86 5.84 -16.64
CA GLU A 224 -29.27 7.11 -17.09
C GLU A 224 -30.18 7.76 -18.16
N ASP A 225 -30.34 9.08 -18.05
CA ASP A 225 -31.13 9.92 -18.97
C ASP A 225 -32.64 9.57 -19.11
N GLN A 226 -33.19 8.73 -18.21
CA GLN A 226 -34.60 8.35 -18.23
C GLN A 226 -35.49 9.39 -17.54
N THR A 227 -36.71 9.56 -18.06
CA THR A 227 -37.69 10.53 -17.55
C THR A 227 -38.81 9.84 -16.77
N LEU A 228 -39.62 10.61 -16.03
CA LEU A 228 -40.80 10.07 -15.34
C LEU A 228 -41.74 9.29 -16.28
N THR A 229 -41.86 9.68 -17.55
CA THR A 229 -42.65 8.97 -18.56
C THR A 229 -42.12 7.56 -18.82
N ASP A 230 -40.81 7.37 -18.78
CA ASP A 230 -40.18 6.07 -19.04
C ASP A 230 -40.45 5.11 -17.86
N PHE A 231 -40.41 5.63 -16.62
CA PHE A 231 -40.83 4.86 -15.43
C PHE A 231 -42.32 4.49 -15.45
N GLU A 232 -43.19 5.41 -15.91
CA GLU A 232 -44.62 5.10 -16.11
C GLU A 232 -44.81 3.98 -17.14
N HIS A 233 -44.04 4.02 -18.24
CA HIS A 233 -44.06 2.97 -19.24
C HIS A 233 -43.60 1.61 -18.68
N TRP A 234 -42.49 1.57 -17.94
CA TRP A 234 -42.00 0.34 -17.32
C TRP A 234 -42.94 -0.22 -16.26
N ASN A 235 -43.64 0.64 -15.53
CA ASN A 235 -44.71 0.23 -14.64
C ASN A 235 -45.85 -0.48 -15.38
N ASP A 236 -46.24 0.01 -16.56
CA ASP A 236 -47.32 -0.57 -17.37
C ASP A 236 -46.90 -1.90 -18.03
N GLU A 237 -45.61 -2.08 -18.33
CA GLU A 237 -45.02 -3.33 -18.85
C GLU A 237 -44.71 -4.36 -17.75
N ASN A 238 -45.06 -4.07 -16.48
CA ASN A 238 -44.75 -4.88 -15.29
C ASN A 238 -43.25 -5.08 -15.02
N LEU A 239 -42.39 -4.17 -15.48
CA LEU A 239 -40.95 -4.17 -15.17
C LEU A 239 -40.63 -3.57 -13.79
N GLY A 240 -41.63 -3.00 -13.12
CA GLY A 240 -41.54 -2.48 -11.77
C GLY A 240 -42.85 -1.86 -11.30
N ILE A 241 -42.83 -1.29 -10.10
CA ILE A 241 -43.97 -0.65 -9.45
C ILE A 241 -43.63 0.82 -9.22
N LEU A 242 -44.31 1.71 -9.94
CA LEU A 242 -44.24 3.15 -9.68
C LEU A 242 -45.33 3.54 -8.69
N THR A 243 -44.95 4.16 -7.57
CA THR A 243 -45.86 4.51 -6.47
C THR A 243 -45.66 5.93 -5.94
N GLU A 244 -46.72 6.51 -5.39
CA GLU A 244 -46.69 7.76 -4.62
C GLU A 244 -46.35 7.54 -3.15
N GLU A 245 -46.38 6.29 -2.69
CA GLU A 245 -46.06 5.96 -1.30
C GLU A 245 -44.60 6.33 -1.01
N MET A 246 -44.40 7.01 0.12
CA MET A 246 -43.07 7.44 0.59
C MET A 246 -42.40 6.38 1.46
N THR A 247 -43.13 5.35 1.86
CA THR A 247 -42.65 4.25 2.69
C THR A 247 -43.30 2.94 2.25
N GLY A 248 -42.59 1.82 2.43
CA GLY A 248 -43.14 0.47 2.28
C GLY A 248 -43.96 0.00 3.50
N PRO A 249 -44.40 -1.27 3.53
CA PRO A 249 -44.11 -2.32 2.54
C PRO A 249 -44.91 -2.15 1.24
N ILE A 250 -44.29 -2.48 0.11
CA ILE A 250 -44.94 -2.60 -1.21
C ILE A 250 -44.81 -4.05 -1.69
N SER A 251 -45.93 -4.75 -1.86
CA SER A 251 -45.94 -6.12 -2.38
C SER A 251 -45.64 -6.16 -3.88
N LEU A 252 -44.80 -7.11 -4.31
CA LEU A 252 -44.52 -7.33 -5.73
C LEU A 252 -45.75 -7.92 -6.46
N ARG A 253 -45.86 -7.68 -7.79
CA ARG A 253 -47.00 -8.17 -8.59
C ARG A 253 -46.78 -9.61 -9.05
N GLU A 254 -47.86 -10.38 -9.17
CA GLU A 254 -47.83 -11.75 -9.71
C GLU A 254 -47.21 -11.82 -11.12
N GLU A 255 -47.49 -10.82 -11.96
CA GLU A 255 -47.02 -10.73 -13.35
C GLU A 255 -45.75 -9.86 -13.48
N GLN A 256 -45.05 -9.58 -12.37
CA GLN A 256 -43.87 -8.73 -12.38
C GLN A 256 -42.70 -9.45 -13.06
N LYS A 257 -41.96 -8.70 -13.88
CA LYS A 257 -40.87 -9.16 -14.70
C LYS A 257 -39.53 -8.63 -14.20
N ASP A 258 -38.45 -9.30 -14.58
CA ASP A 258 -37.10 -8.80 -14.40
C ASP A 258 -36.96 -7.44 -15.11
N PHE A 259 -36.52 -6.42 -14.37
CA PHE A 259 -36.40 -5.07 -14.90
C PHE A 259 -35.41 -4.93 -16.06
N TYR A 260 -34.30 -5.66 -16.00
CA TYR A 260 -33.19 -5.54 -16.94
C TYR A 260 -33.41 -6.41 -18.19
N THR A 261 -33.86 -7.65 -18.03
CA THR A 261 -34.04 -8.58 -19.16
C THR A 261 -35.46 -8.56 -19.74
N GLY A 262 -36.46 -8.19 -18.94
CA GLY A 262 -37.87 -8.28 -19.29
C GLY A 262 -38.45 -9.69 -19.27
N ASP A 263 -37.70 -10.66 -18.74
CA ASP A 263 -38.15 -12.04 -18.57
C ASP A 263 -39.13 -12.17 -17.39
N ASP A 264 -39.98 -13.20 -17.45
CA ASP A 264 -40.91 -13.52 -16.37
C ASP A 264 -40.14 -14.01 -15.12
N PHE A 265 -40.65 -13.71 -13.93
CA PHE A 265 -40.08 -14.18 -12.66
C PHE A 265 -39.96 -15.72 -12.64
N GLY A 266 -38.79 -16.24 -12.27
CA GLY A 266 -38.48 -17.67 -12.31
C GLY A 266 -37.47 -18.09 -11.26
N GLU A 267 -36.72 -19.16 -11.54
CA GLU A 267 -35.60 -19.63 -10.71
C GLU A 267 -34.37 -18.75 -10.95
N GLY A 268 -33.97 -17.98 -9.95
CA GLY A 268 -32.97 -16.94 -10.09
C GLY A 268 -32.43 -16.42 -8.76
N LEU A 269 -31.50 -15.48 -8.88
CA LEU A 269 -31.03 -14.63 -7.79
C LEU A 269 -31.33 -13.20 -8.17
N TYR A 270 -32.32 -12.58 -7.52
CA TYR A 270 -32.75 -11.23 -7.87
C TYR A 270 -32.38 -10.23 -6.78
N TYR A 271 -31.68 -9.18 -7.19
CA TYR A 271 -31.50 -7.97 -6.40
C TYR A 271 -32.77 -7.14 -6.44
N VAL A 272 -33.09 -6.48 -5.34
CA VAL A 272 -34.21 -5.55 -5.23
C VAL A 272 -33.68 -4.13 -5.14
N TYR A 273 -34.29 -3.24 -5.90
CA TYR A 273 -33.93 -1.83 -5.93
C TYR A 273 -35.15 -0.96 -5.69
N VAL A 274 -34.90 0.20 -5.05
CA VAL A 274 -35.85 1.29 -4.99
C VAL A 274 -35.18 2.54 -5.54
N VAL A 275 -35.89 3.24 -6.41
CA VAL A 275 -35.45 4.49 -7.02
C VAL A 275 -36.37 5.62 -6.60
N ALA A 276 -35.80 6.69 -6.07
CA ALA A 276 -36.50 7.97 -5.92
C ALA A 276 -36.55 8.67 -7.29
N VAL A 277 -37.73 8.98 -7.80
CA VAL A 277 -37.95 9.54 -9.14
C VAL A 277 -38.50 10.96 -9.03
N GLY A 278 -37.82 11.90 -9.69
CA GLY A 278 -38.19 13.32 -9.81
C GLY A 278 -38.91 13.65 -11.12
N GLU A 279 -39.09 14.95 -11.41
CA GLU A 279 -39.68 15.40 -12.69
C GLU A 279 -38.77 15.09 -13.88
N ASP A 280 -37.46 15.23 -13.69
CA ASP A 280 -36.45 15.10 -14.74
C ASP A 280 -35.81 13.70 -14.81
N GLY A 281 -36.24 12.74 -13.97
CA GLY A 281 -35.71 11.36 -13.97
C GLY A 281 -35.35 10.80 -12.61
N LYS A 282 -34.41 9.83 -12.58
CA LYS A 282 -33.81 9.28 -11.36
C LYS A 282 -33.20 10.40 -10.51
N LEU A 283 -33.53 10.42 -9.22
CA LEU A 283 -32.85 11.24 -8.21
C LEU A 283 -31.79 10.42 -7.49
N GLY A 284 -32.17 9.26 -6.97
CA GLY A 284 -31.26 8.36 -6.27
C GLY A 284 -31.81 6.95 -6.25
N ILE A 285 -30.93 5.97 -6.02
CA ILE A 285 -31.26 4.56 -6.00
C ILE A 285 -30.62 3.89 -4.79
N THR A 286 -31.24 2.84 -4.27
CA THR A 286 -30.66 2.01 -3.23
C THR A 286 -30.99 0.56 -3.50
N GLN A 287 -29.95 -0.28 -3.39
CA GLN A 287 -30.00 -1.72 -3.53
C GLN A 287 -30.24 -2.35 -2.15
N SER A 288 -31.14 -3.33 -2.07
CA SER A 288 -31.28 -4.20 -0.90
C SER A 288 -30.06 -5.13 -0.77
N ILE A 289 -29.55 -5.30 0.45
CA ILE A 289 -28.55 -6.35 0.75
C ILE A 289 -29.17 -7.74 0.67
N GLU A 290 -30.40 -7.88 1.18
CA GLU A 290 -31.18 -9.11 1.06
C GLU A 290 -31.59 -9.31 -0.40
N MET A 291 -31.60 -10.56 -0.84
CA MET A 291 -31.89 -10.94 -2.22
C MET A 291 -33.09 -11.89 -2.27
N VAL A 292 -33.82 -11.89 -3.39
CA VAL A 292 -34.82 -12.93 -3.65
C VAL A 292 -34.12 -14.14 -4.26
N ILE A 293 -34.04 -15.24 -3.50
CA ILE A 293 -33.44 -16.50 -3.93
C ILE A 293 -34.56 -17.50 -4.19
N THR A 294 -34.85 -17.77 -5.46
CA THR A 294 -35.85 -18.79 -5.84
C THR A 294 -35.22 -20.09 -6.32
N LYS A 295 -33.89 -20.12 -6.46
CA LYS A 295 -33.15 -21.34 -6.77
C LYS A 295 -33.28 -22.34 -5.62
N PRO A 296 -33.54 -23.63 -5.91
CA PRO A 296 -33.48 -24.65 -4.88
C PRO A 296 -32.05 -24.74 -4.33
N SER A 297 -31.92 -25.11 -3.05
CA SER A 297 -30.61 -25.41 -2.47
C SER A 297 -29.94 -26.54 -3.26
N PRO A 298 -28.66 -26.39 -3.63
CA PRO A 298 -27.99 -27.36 -4.48
C PRO A 298 -27.71 -28.67 -3.72
N ASP A 299 -27.65 -29.79 -4.44
CA ASP A 299 -27.24 -31.08 -3.86
C ASP A 299 -25.75 -31.02 -3.47
N VAL A 300 -25.46 -31.16 -2.18
CA VAL A 300 -24.09 -31.17 -1.65
C VAL A 300 -23.40 -32.50 -2.00
N PRO A 301 -22.25 -32.47 -2.70
CA PRO A 301 -21.51 -33.69 -3.01
C PRO A 301 -20.73 -34.19 -1.79
N GLU A 302 -20.69 -35.51 -1.62
CA GLU A 302 -19.91 -36.22 -0.59
C GLU A 302 -18.76 -37.05 -1.20
N SER A 303 -18.72 -37.18 -2.52
CA SER A 303 -17.66 -37.93 -3.19
C SER A 303 -16.32 -37.21 -3.10
N PRO A 304 -15.22 -37.95 -2.91
CA PRO A 304 -13.90 -37.35 -2.93
C PRO A 304 -13.57 -36.80 -4.33
N ILE A 305 -12.87 -35.68 -4.35
CA ILE A 305 -12.25 -35.04 -5.51
C ILE A 305 -10.85 -35.64 -5.65
N GLY A 306 -10.49 -36.04 -6.88
CA GLY A 306 -9.16 -36.59 -7.16
C GLY A 306 -8.82 -37.80 -6.28
N ASP A 307 -7.71 -37.70 -5.56
CA ASP A 307 -7.22 -38.73 -4.62
C ASP A 307 -7.78 -38.58 -3.19
N GLY A 308 -8.68 -37.60 -2.97
CA GLY A 308 -9.30 -37.31 -1.69
C GLY A 308 -8.41 -36.54 -0.72
N LYS A 309 -7.31 -35.93 -1.17
CA LYS A 309 -6.39 -35.14 -0.33
C LYS A 309 -6.44 -33.66 -0.66
N GLY A 310 -7.00 -32.88 0.26
CA GLY A 310 -7.10 -31.44 0.09
C GLY A 310 -5.74 -30.77 -0.09
N THR A 311 -5.68 -29.73 -0.92
CA THR A 311 -4.47 -28.93 -1.13
C THR A 311 -4.74 -27.47 -0.81
N ILE A 312 -3.86 -26.84 -0.03
CA ILE A 312 -3.91 -25.40 0.24
C ILE A 312 -2.90 -24.68 -0.65
N TYR A 313 -3.28 -23.54 -1.20
CA TYR A 313 -2.42 -22.66 -2.01
C TYR A 313 -2.36 -21.25 -1.41
N PRO A 314 -1.44 -20.99 -0.49
CA PRO A 314 -0.95 -19.64 -0.25
C PRO A 314 -0.30 -19.07 -1.52
N ILE A 315 -0.79 -17.92 -2.00
CA ILE A 315 -0.28 -17.19 -3.16
C ILE A 315 0.15 -15.79 -2.72
N GLY A 316 1.40 -15.41 -3.03
CA GLY A 316 2.04 -14.18 -2.55
C GLY A 316 1.45 -12.87 -3.06
N GLY A 317 0.43 -12.88 -3.93
CA GLY A 317 -0.10 -11.67 -4.58
C GLY A 317 0.30 -11.57 -6.04
N GLY A 318 -0.08 -10.50 -6.72
CA GLY A 318 0.22 -10.29 -8.15
C GLY A 318 -0.40 -11.33 -9.10
N ALA A 319 -1.29 -12.19 -8.60
CA ALA A 319 -2.00 -13.18 -9.41
C ALA A 319 -3.18 -12.57 -10.16
N SER A 320 -2.88 -11.61 -11.05
CA SER A 320 -3.87 -11.12 -12.00
C SER A 320 -4.27 -12.26 -12.93
N LEU A 321 -5.55 -12.56 -13.01
CA LEU A 321 -6.06 -13.72 -13.75
C LEU A 321 -5.78 -13.65 -15.27
N GLY A 322 -5.29 -12.52 -15.78
CA GLY A 322 -4.83 -12.33 -17.17
C GLY A 322 -3.32 -12.44 -17.40
N ASP A 323 -2.50 -12.60 -16.36
CA ASP A 323 -1.05 -12.68 -16.51
C ASP A 323 -0.61 -14.11 -16.87
N LEU A 324 0.07 -14.25 -18.02
CA LEU A 324 0.65 -15.52 -18.48
C LEU A 324 1.59 -16.15 -17.45
N ALA A 325 2.17 -15.30 -16.60
CA ALA A 325 3.16 -15.63 -15.63
C ALA A 325 2.58 -16.31 -14.37
N VAL A 326 1.28 -16.13 -14.10
CA VAL A 326 0.53 -16.87 -13.04
C VAL A 326 -0.38 -17.98 -13.58
N ARG A 327 -0.48 -18.11 -14.91
CA ARG A 327 -1.27 -19.16 -15.57
C ARG A 327 -0.91 -20.56 -15.09
N GLU A 328 0.37 -20.81 -14.82
CA GLU A 328 0.84 -22.11 -14.31
C GLU A 328 0.28 -22.45 -12.93
N ILE A 329 0.09 -21.44 -12.05
CA ILE A 329 -0.54 -21.63 -10.75
C ILE A 329 -1.99 -22.11 -10.94
N PHE A 330 -2.74 -21.46 -11.83
CA PHE A 330 -4.13 -21.84 -12.12
C PHE A 330 -4.25 -23.18 -12.85
N GLU A 331 -3.31 -23.52 -13.74
CA GLU A 331 -3.25 -24.84 -14.38
C GLU A 331 -3.03 -25.95 -13.34
N ASP A 332 -2.16 -25.74 -12.34
CA ASP A 332 -1.96 -26.71 -11.25
C ASP A 332 -3.18 -26.79 -10.32
N ILE A 333 -3.77 -25.65 -9.94
CA ILE A 333 -5.03 -25.60 -9.16
C ILE A 333 -6.13 -26.38 -9.89
N ARG A 334 -6.32 -26.13 -11.19
CA ARG A 334 -7.33 -26.82 -12.01
C ARG A 334 -7.11 -28.32 -12.01
N THR A 335 -5.87 -28.75 -12.20
CA THR A 335 -5.50 -30.16 -12.21
C THR A 335 -5.82 -30.83 -10.87
N ARG A 336 -5.50 -30.16 -9.76
CA ARG A 336 -5.77 -30.69 -8.41
C ARG A 336 -7.24 -30.65 -8.00
N ALA A 337 -8.00 -29.69 -8.52
CA ALA A 337 -9.45 -29.66 -8.41
C ALA A 337 -10.15 -30.73 -9.27
N GLY A 338 -9.40 -31.61 -9.94
CA GLY A 338 -9.94 -32.72 -10.75
C GLY A 338 -10.31 -32.33 -12.18
N GLY A 339 -9.87 -31.16 -12.65
CA GLY A 339 -10.13 -30.69 -14.01
C GLY A 339 -9.50 -31.59 -15.07
N THR A 340 -10.23 -31.79 -16.18
CA THR A 340 -9.81 -32.59 -17.34
C THR A 340 -10.21 -31.89 -18.63
N GLU A 341 -9.90 -32.43 -19.81
CA GLU A 341 -10.37 -31.85 -21.08
C GLU A 341 -11.91 -31.82 -21.17
N ASP A 342 -12.60 -32.74 -20.50
CA ASP A 342 -14.06 -32.90 -20.54
C ASP A 342 -14.77 -32.35 -19.28
N TYR A 343 -14.03 -31.80 -18.32
CA TYR A 343 -14.57 -31.31 -17.05
C TYR A 343 -13.84 -30.06 -16.58
N ASP A 344 -14.59 -28.96 -16.49
CA ASP A 344 -14.17 -27.73 -15.86
C ASP A 344 -14.61 -27.75 -14.39
N PRO A 345 -13.66 -27.78 -13.43
CA PRO A 345 -14.01 -27.86 -12.02
C PRO A 345 -14.71 -26.59 -11.56
N LYS A 346 -15.62 -26.74 -10.59
CA LYS A 346 -16.33 -25.61 -10.00
C LYS A 346 -15.43 -24.86 -9.04
N ILE A 347 -15.36 -23.53 -9.18
CA ILE A 347 -14.55 -22.68 -8.30
C ILE A 347 -15.41 -21.63 -7.60
N ALA A 348 -15.50 -21.70 -6.28
CA ALA A 348 -16.16 -20.67 -5.48
C ALA A 348 -15.21 -19.47 -5.30
N VAL A 349 -15.60 -18.31 -5.81
CA VAL A 349 -14.82 -17.07 -5.70
C VAL A 349 -15.34 -16.28 -4.50
N ILE A 350 -14.48 -16.12 -3.50
CA ILE A 350 -14.79 -15.44 -2.24
C ILE A 350 -14.07 -14.10 -2.20
N SER A 351 -14.82 -13.04 -2.52
CA SER A 351 -14.32 -11.66 -2.55
C SER A 351 -14.66 -10.88 -1.28
N SER A 352 -14.64 -11.55 -0.12
CA SER A 352 -15.04 -10.96 1.17
C SER A 352 -14.03 -9.97 1.76
N SER A 353 -12.91 -9.74 1.07
CA SER A 353 -11.94 -8.68 1.36
C SER A 353 -12.37 -7.29 0.87
N ARG A 354 -13.66 -7.12 0.56
CA ARG A 354 -14.28 -5.93 -0.02
C ARG A 354 -15.39 -5.37 0.87
N ASP A 355 -15.67 -4.09 0.69
CA ASP A 355 -16.51 -3.31 1.58
C ASP A 355 -18.00 -3.58 1.33
N SER A 356 -18.36 -3.79 0.05
CA SER A 356 -19.75 -3.81 -0.35
C SER A 356 -20.11 -4.92 -1.34
N LEU A 357 -21.36 -5.38 -1.24
CA LEU A 357 -22.03 -6.26 -2.20
C LEU A 357 -21.91 -5.74 -3.63
N TYR A 358 -22.06 -4.42 -3.82
CA TYR A 358 -21.90 -3.77 -5.11
C TYR A 358 -20.51 -3.99 -5.70
N THR A 359 -19.47 -3.75 -4.90
CA THR A 359 -18.08 -3.97 -5.30
C THR A 359 -17.87 -5.44 -5.68
N VAL A 360 -18.33 -6.37 -4.84
CA VAL A 360 -18.18 -7.81 -5.10
C VAL A 360 -18.90 -8.24 -6.39
N TYR A 361 -20.11 -7.75 -6.65
CA TYR A 361 -20.80 -8.00 -7.91
C TYR A 361 -20.00 -7.50 -9.10
N ASN A 362 -19.53 -6.24 -9.06
CA ASN A 362 -18.83 -5.64 -10.19
C ASN A 362 -17.53 -6.39 -10.50
N TYR A 363 -16.70 -6.69 -9.50
CA TYR A 363 -15.48 -7.46 -9.72
C TYR A 363 -15.76 -8.82 -10.40
N PHE A 364 -16.83 -9.49 -9.97
CA PHE A 364 -17.17 -10.79 -10.51
C PHE A 364 -17.78 -10.73 -11.92
N HIS A 365 -18.67 -9.78 -12.19
CA HIS A 365 -19.52 -9.75 -13.38
C HIS A 365 -19.10 -8.73 -14.44
N TRP A 366 -18.52 -7.60 -14.04
CA TRP A 366 -18.26 -6.49 -14.95
C TRP A 366 -17.04 -6.75 -15.81
N ASP A 367 -17.28 -6.88 -17.12
CA ASP A 367 -16.24 -7.11 -18.11
C ASP A 367 -15.62 -5.77 -18.53
N ASP A 368 -14.75 -5.24 -17.67
CA ASP A 368 -13.99 -4.03 -17.98
C ASP A 368 -13.21 -4.24 -19.30
N PRO A 369 -13.23 -3.28 -20.25
CA PRO A 369 -12.56 -3.46 -21.54
C PRO A 369 -11.05 -3.70 -21.48
N ASP A 370 -10.40 -3.18 -20.44
CA ASP A 370 -8.96 -3.26 -20.25
C ASP A 370 -8.58 -4.43 -19.32
N PHE A 371 -9.46 -4.81 -18.39
CA PHE A 371 -9.17 -5.82 -17.37
C PHE A 371 -9.99 -7.10 -17.42
N GLY A 372 -11.21 -7.09 -17.93
CA GLY A 372 -12.13 -8.23 -17.89
C GLY A 372 -12.72 -8.52 -16.49
N SER A 373 -13.74 -9.40 -16.45
CA SER A 373 -14.37 -9.84 -15.19
C SER A 373 -13.70 -11.07 -14.57
N GLU A 374 -13.73 -11.24 -13.24
CA GLU A 374 -13.24 -12.47 -12.58
C GLU A 374 -13.91 -13.72 -13.16
N LYS A 375 -15.22 -13.65 -13.41
CA LYS A 375 -15.98 -14.73 -14.05
C LYS A 375 -15.40 -15.14 -15.40
N ASN A 376 -15.08 -14.19 -16.26
CA ASN A 376 -14.55 -14.51 -17.58
C ASN A 376 -13.13 -15.09 -17.47
N HIS A 377 -12.30 -14.52 -16.60
CA HIS A 377 -10.95 -15.06 -16.44
C HIS A 377 -10.92 -16.49 -15.88
N PHE A 378 -11.73 -16.80 -14.87
CA PHE A 378 -11.79 -18.17 -14.36
C PHE A 378 -12.31 -19.14 -15.43
N LYS A 379 -13.26 -18.71 -16.27
CA LYS A 379 -13.70 -19.51 -17.43
C LYS A 379 -12.59 -19.71 -18.46
N ASP A 380 -11.80 -18.68 -18.75
CA ASP A 380 -10.66 -18.77 -19.67
C ASP A 380 -9.57 -19.71 -19.14
N MET A 381 -9.45 -19.81 -17.81
CA MET A 381 -8.60 -20.79 -17.12
C MET A 381 -9.23 -22.19 -17.01
N GLY A 382 -10.43 -22.41 -17.58
CA GLY A 382 -11.10 -23.71 -17.61
C GLY A 382 -11.79 -24.10 -16.31
N PHE A 383 -12.38 -23.15 -15.60
CA PHE A 383 -13.22 -23.38 -14.43
C PHE A 383 -14.69 -22.99 -14.69
N GLU A 384 -15.60 -23.56 -13.91
CA GLU A 384 -16.97 -23.08 -13.74
C GLU A 384 -17.05 -22.17 -12.50
N PRO A 385 -16.99 -20.82 -12.63
CA PRO A 385 -16.95 -19.93 -11.49
C PRO A 385 -18.33 -19.78 -10.82
N ILE A 386 -18.31 -19.84 -9.48
CA ILE A 386 -19.46 -19.65 -8.60
C ILE A 386 -19.30 -18.31 -7.89
N TYR A 387 -20.32 -17.46 -8.02
CA TYR A 387 -20.43 -16.18 -7.35
C TYR A 387 -20.96 -16.34 -5.93
N ILE A 388 -20.24 -15.78 -4.94
CA ILE A 388 -20.71 -15.67 -3.56
C ILE A 388 -20.77 -14.18 -3.18
N PRO A 389 -21.96 -13.62 -2.89
CA PRO A 389 -22.16 -12.18 -2.63
C PRO A 389 -21.70 -11.72 -1.25
N LEU A 390 -20.58 -12.23 -0.75
CA LEU A 390 -20.07 -11.95 0.59
C LEU A 390 -19.10 -10.76 0.57
N ALA A 391 -19.45 -9.71 1.31
CA ALA A 391 -18.68 -8.52 1.63
C ALA A 391 -18.98 -8.11 3.08
N ILE A 392 -18.31 -7.08 3.60
CA ILE A 392 -18.59 -6.60 4.97
C ILE A 392 -20.07 -6.26 5.15
N ASN A 393 -20.61 -5.41 4.27
CA ASN A 393 -22.00 -4.95 4.39
C ASN A 393 -23.07 -6.02 4.11
N SER A 394 -22.69 -7.17 3.57
CA SER A 394 -23.59 -8.29 3.28
C SER A 394 -23.35 -9.51 4.18
N ARG A 395 -22.38 -9.44 5.11
CA ARG A 395 -21.96 -10.57 5.93
C ARG A 395 -23.11 -11.17 6.74
N ASP A 396 -23.94 -10.31 7.34
CA ASP A 396 -25.04 -10.74 8.21
C ASP A 396 -26.12 -11.52 7.43
N TYR A 397 -26.26 -11.22 6.14
CA TYR A 397 -27.18 -11.91 5.25
C TYR A 397 -26.59 -13.19 4.63
N VAL A 398 -25.28 -13.20 4.32
CA VAL A 398 -24.66 -14.23 3.49
C VAL A 398 -23.88 -15.28 4.29
N ALA A 399 -23.10 -14.87 5.29
CA ALA A 399 -22.05 -15.70 5.88
C ALA A 399 -22.56 -16.97 6.57
N ASN A 400 -23.78 -16.93 7.13
CA ASN A 400 -24.41 -18.06 7.82
C ASN A 400 -25.66 -18.60 7.11
N HIS A 401 -25.87 -18.23 5.85
CA HIS A 401 -27.06 -18.63 5.11
C HIS A 401 -26.87 -19.98 4.43
N GLU A 402 -27.81 -20.92 4.66
CA GLU A 402 -27.72 -22.31 4.20
C GLU A 402 -27.52 -22.43 2.69
N TYR A 403 -28.31 -21.72 1.87
CA TYR A 403 -28.15 -21.72 0.41
C TYR A 403 -26.73 -21.37 -0.06
N TRP A 404 -26.13 -20.30 0.49
CA TRP A 404 -24.79 -19.87 0.10
C TRP A 404 -23.72 -20.86 0.57
N ALA A 405 -23.86 -21.36 1.80
CA ALA A 405 -23.00 -22.40 2.34
C ALA A 405 -23.03 -23.67 1.47
N ASP A 406 -24.20 -24.17 1.11
CA ASP A 406 -24.36 -25.36 0.27
C ASP A 406 -23.85 -25.13 -1.15
N LEU A 407 -24.01 -23.92 -1.68
CA LEU A 407 -23.43 -23.55 -2.97
C LEU A 407 -21.89 -23.63 -2.95
N VAL A 408 -21.23 -23.14 -1.89
CA VAL A 408 -19.77 -23.29 -1.71
C VAL A 408 -19.38 -24.77 -1.60
N LYS A 409 -20.14 -25.59 -0.85
CA LYS A 409 -19.85 -27.04 -0.71
C LYS A 409 -19.92 -27.79 -2.03
N THR A 410 -20.59 -27.25 -3.05
CA THR A 410 -20.64 -27.86 -4.39
C THR A 410 -19.37 -27.66 -5.20
N ALA A 411 -18.47 -26.77 -4.77
CA ALA A 411 -17.24 -26.46 -5.47
C ALA A 411 -16.21 -27.60 -5.37
N ASP A 412 -15.27 -27.60 -6.32
CA ASP A 412 -14.05 -28.43 -6.31
C ASP A 412 -12.82 -27.62 -5.90
N ALA A 413 -12.90 -26.29 -6.02
CA ALA A 413 -11.94 -25.33 -5.53
C ALA A 413 -12.61 -24.12 -4.87
N VAL A 414 -11.95 -23.52 -3.89
CA VAL A 414 -12.29 -22.22 -3.31
C VAL A 414 -11.12 -21.28 -3.59
N TYR A 415 -11.43 -20.03 -3.98
CA TYR A 415 -10.44 -18.99 -4.21
C TYR A 415 -10.77 -17.74 -3.39
N LEU A 416 -9.91 -17.41 -2.43
CA LEU A 416 -9.97 -16.19 -1.61
C LEU A 416 -9.24 -15.04 -2.33
N MET A 417 -9.99 -14.02 -2.73
CA MET A 417 -9.46 -12.90 -3.52
C MET A 417 -8.62 -11.92 -2.67
N GLY A 418 -7.64 -11.28 -3.30
CA GLY A 418 -6.87 -10.20 -2.67
C GLY A 418 -7.73 -8.97 -2.34
N GLY A 419 -7.21 -8.11 -1.46
CA GLY A 419 -7.92 -6.95 -0.92
C GLY A 419 -7.34 -6.61 0.45
N ASP A 420 -8.21 -6.46 1.45
CA ASP A 420 -7.83 -6.31 2.84
C ASP A 420 -8.11 -7.61 3.62
N GLN A 421 -7.10 -8.12 4.33
CA GLN A 421 -7.19 -9.36 5.10
C GLN A 421 -8.10 -9.27 6.32
N TYR A 422 -8.25 -8.10 6.93
CA TYR A 422 -9.15 -7.92 8.07
C TYR A 422 -10.61 -7.81 7.63
N LYS A 423 -10.86 -7.38 6.38
CA LYS A 423 -12.20 -7.49 5.78
C LYS A 423 -12.62 -8.95 5.56
N HIS A 424 -11.68 -9.82 5.17
CA HIS A 424 -11.92 -11.27 5.19
C HIS A 424 -12.28 -11.75 6.60
N VAL A 425 -11.48 -11.39 7.61
CA VAL A 425 -11.73 -11.77 9.01
C VAL A 425 -13.12 -11.33 9.45
N ARG A 426 -13.45 -10.05 9.27
CA ARG A 426 -14.75 -9.46 9.65
C ARG A 426 -15.93 -10.16 8.96
N SER A 427 -15.75 -10.59 7.71
CA SER A 427 -16.82 -11.19 6.91
C SER A 427 -16.96 -12.71 7.07
N LEU A 428 -15.89 -13.41 7.45
CA LEU A 428 -15.83 -14.89 7.50
C LEU A 428 -15.90 -15.45 8.92
N PHE A 429 -15.72 -14.62 9.94
CA PHE A 429 -15.94 -14.99 11.34
C PHE A 429 -17.12 -14.21 11.95
N ASN A 430 -17.80 -14.84 12.90
CA ASN A 430 -18.81 -14.18 13.71
C ASN A 430 -18.14 -13.27 14.75
N ASP A 431 -18.90 -12.31 15.29
CA ASP A 431 -18.41 -11.34 16.28
C ASP A 431 -17.88 -12.00 17.57
N ASP A 432 -18.31 -13.23 17.86
CA ASP A 432 -17.84 -14.02 19.00
C ASP A 432 -16.59 -14.88 18.69
N GLY A 433 -16.03 -14.75 17.49
CA GLY A 433 -14.87 -15.50 17.01
C GLY A 433 -15.20 -16.89 16.47
N THR A 434 -16.47 -17.31 16.44
CA THR A 434 -16.85 -18.59 15.84
C THR A 434 -16.82 -18.52 14.31
N GLU A 435 -16.60 -19.67 13.68
CA GLU A 435 -16.60 -19.82 12.23
C GLU A 435 -18.00 -19.63 11.65
N THR A 436 -18.08 -18.96 10.50
CA THR A 436 -19.34 -18.87 9.74
C THR A 436 -19.61 -20.15 8.97
N GLU A 437 -20.85 -20.37 8.53
CA GLU A 437 -21.17 -21.52 7.66
C GLU A 437 -20.40 -21.50 6.34
N ILE A 438 -20.02 -20.33 5.82
CA ILE A 438 -19.13 -20.23 4.67
C ILE A 438 -17.74 -20.82 4.98
N VAL A 439 -17.15 -20.54 6.15
CA VAL A 439 -15.86 -21.14 6.55
C VAL A 439 -15.98 -22.66 6.69
N ASN A 440 -17.05 -23.15 7.32
CA ASN A 440 -17.34 -24.60 7.40
C ASN A 440 -17.44 -25.24 6.00
N SER A 441 -18.02 -24.54 5.03
CA SER A 441 -18.09 -24.99 3.64
C SER A 441 -16.73 -25.02 2.93
N ILE A 442 -15.84 -24.08 3.22
CA ILE A 442 -14.46 -24.10 2.69
C ILE A 442 -13.73 -25.35 3.19
N GLU A 443 -13.86 -25.67 4.48
CA GLU A 443 -13.29 -26.89 5.05
C GLU A 443 -13.90 -28.16 4.44
N HIS A 444 -15.19 -28.17 4.14
CA HIS A 444 -15.85 -29.29 3.45
C HIS A 444 -15.20 -29.56 2.08
N VAL A 445 -14.95 -28.51 1.29
CA VAL A 445 -14.28 -28.63 -0.01
C VAL A 445 -12.86 -29.20 0.15
N TYR A 446 -12.09 -28.68 1.11
CA TYR A 446 -10.76 -29.20 1.43
C TYR A 446 -10.80 -30.68 1.84
N ASN A 447 -11.69 -31.05 2.75
CA ASN A 447 -11.84 -32.42 3.28
C ASN A 447 -12.31 -33.43 2.23
N ARG A 448 -12.99 -32.97 1.17
CA ARG A 448 -13.32 -33.80 0.01
C ARG A 448 -12.14 -34.04 -0.91
N GLY A 449 -11.00 -33.38 -0.73
CA GLY A 449 -9.87 -33.46 -1.67
C GLY A 449 -9.76 -32.27 -2.63
N GLY A 450 -10.57 -31.23 -2.43
CA GLY A 450 -10.56 -30.03 -3.26
C GLY A 450 -9.38 -29.11 -2.95
N VAL A 451 -9.36 -27.97 -3.65
CA VAL A 451 -8.33 -26.94 -3.49
C VAL A 451 -8.87 -25.75 -2.71
N VAL A 452 -8.10 -25.22 -1.77
CA VAL A 452 -8.37 -23.90 -1.17
C VAL A 452 -7.18 -23.00 -1.48
N ALA A 453 -7.39 -22.00 -2.33
CA ALA A 453 -6.38 -21.06 -2.79
C ALA A 453 -6.70 -19.64 -2.31
N GLY A 454 -5.67 -18.82 -2.11
CA GLY A 454 -5.84 -17.45 -1.65
C GLY A 454 -4.66 -16.59 -2.03
N THR A 455 -4.91 -15.40 -2.56
CA THR A 455 -3.88 -14.47 -3.03
C THR A 455 -3.84 -13.20 -2.19
N SER A 456 -2.65 -12.71 -1.85
CA SER A 456 -2.49 -11.48 -1.06
C SER A 456 -3.26 -11.59 0.27
N ALA A 457 -4.26 -10.75 0.51
CA ALA A 457 -5.17 -10.86 1.66
C ALA A 457 -5.73 -12.28 1.89
N GLY A 458 -6.01 -13.03 0.81
CA GLY A 458 -6.47 -14.41 0.91
C GLY A 458 -5.43 -15.37 1.51
N MET A 459 -4.13 -15.16 1.25
CA MET A 459 -3.05 -15.93 1.87
C MET A 459 -2.82 -15.52 3.33
N HIS A 460 -2.95 -14.23 3.67
CA HIS A 460 -2.92 -13.78 5.06
C HIS A 460 -4.01 -14.45 5.91
N PHE A 461 -5.23 -14.51 5.37
CA PHE A 461 -6.39 -15.15 6.02
C PHE A 461 -6.18 -16.65 6.32
N MET A 462 -5.30 -17.33 5.58
CA MET A 462 -5.04 -18.77 5.75
C MET A 462 -4.18 -19.12 6.97
N SER A 463 -3.67 -18.13 7.71
CA SER A 463 -2.93 -18.32 8.95
C SER A 463 -3.75 -17.90 10.18
N ASP A 464 -3.37 -18.40 11.35
CA ASP A 464 -3.93 -17.96 12.63
C ASP A 464 -2.79 -17.62 13.60
N PRO A 465 -2.69 -16.37 14.09
CA PRO A 465 -3.59 -15.24 13.79
C PRO A 465 -3.44 -14.74 12.34
N VAL A 466 -4.43 -13.98 11.87
CA VAL A 466 -4.30 -13.21 10.63
C VAL A 466 -3.38 -12.03 10.89
N PHE A 467 -2.19 -12.11 10.30
CA PHE A 467 -1.11 -11.13 10.42
C PHE A 467 -1.10 -10.19 9.22
N GLY A 468 -0.79 -8.91 9.43
CA GLY A 468 -0.66 -7.96 8.34
C GLY A 468 -0.44 -6.53 8.82
N VAL A 469 -0.51 -5.59 7.87
CA VAL A 469 -0.15 -4.17 8.08
C VAL A 469 1.30 -4.03 8.56
N GLY A 470 1.84 -2.81 8.55
CA GLY A 470 3.19 -2.51 9.02
C GLY A 470 4.34 -2.77 8.04
N ASN A 471 5.51 -2.25 8.39
CA ASN A 471 6.76 -2.37 7.65
C ASN A 471 7.88 -2.92 8.57
N SER A 472 8.99 -3.34 7.99
CA SER A 472 10.04 -4.05 8.74
C SER A 472 10.80 -3.16 9.74
N TYR A 473 11.14 -1.91 9.38
CA TYR A 473 11.89 -1.03 10.28
C TYR A 473 11.05 -0.65 11.51
N ASP A 474 9.83 -0.18 11.30
CA ASP A 474 8.91 0.22 12.37
C ASP A 474 8.61 -0.96 13.30
N SER A 475 8.47 -2.17 12.75
CA SER A 475 8.29 -3.39 13.57
C SER A 475 9.47 -3.65 14.50
N PHE A 476 10.70 -3.35 14.06
CA PHE A 476 11.88 -3.51 14.90
C PHE A 476 11.98 -2.42 15.96
N TYR A 477 11.64 -1.19 15.57
CA TYR A 477 11.63 -0.03 16.46
C TYR A 477 10.59 -0.18 17.57
N HIS A 478 9.37 -0.59 17.24
CA HIS A 478 8.31 -0.81 18.23
C HIS A 478 8.47 -2.12 19.00
N ASN A 479 9.25 -3.05 18.45
CA ASN A 479 9.57 -4.33 19.06
C ASN A 479 8.33 -5.11 19.53
N LYS A 480 7.18 -4.93 18.87
CA LYS A 480 5.91 -5.54 19.28
C LYS A 480 4.82 -5.43 18.21
N THR A 481 4.08 -6.50 18.03
CA THR A 481 2.85 -6.55 17.24
C THR A 481 1.65 -6.11 18.06
N GLU A 482 0.73 -5.36 17.45
CA GLU A 482 -0.51 -4.94 18.08
C GLU A 482 -1.64 -5.94 17.83
N GLU A 483 -2.34 -6.32 18.89
CA GLU A 483 -3.42 -7.29 18.84
C GLU A 483 -4.78 -6.59 18.92
N PHE A 484 -5.66 -6.95 17.99
CA PHE A 484 -7.03 -6.45 17.90
C PHE A 484 -8.01 -7.63 17.83
N SER A 485 -9.25 -7.39 18.24
CA SER A 485 -10.35 -8.34 18.11
C SER A 485 -11.11 -8.14 16.80
N ILE A 486 -11.89 -9.15 16.42
CA ILE A 486 -12.75 -9.09 15.21
C ILE A 486 -13.73 -7.92 15.27
N THR A 487 -14.18 -7.55 16.47
CA THR A 487 -15.11 -6.42 16.68
C THR A 487 -14.45 -5.05 16.65
N ASP A 488 -13.12 -4.98 16.70
CA ASP A 488 -12.39 -3.72 16.53
C ASP A 488 -12.26 -3.34 15.04
N ILE A 489 -12.49 -4.29 14.13
CA ILE A 489 -12.52 -4.02 12.69
C ILE A 489 -13.81 -3.26 12.37
N PRO A 490 -13.73 -2.00 11.91
CA PRO A 490 -14.92 -1.19 11.65
C PRO A 490 -15.72 -1.75 10.47
N GLU A 491 -16.99 -1.35 10.31
CA GLU A 491 -17.80 -1.72 9.15
C GLU A 491 -17.29 -1.11 7.83
N SER A 492 -16.45 -0.06 7.90
CA SER A 492 -15.67 0.42 6.75
C SER A 492 -14.54 -0.56 6.38
N GLY A 493 -14.16 -1.43 7.31
CA GLY A 493 -13.20 -2.51 7.16
C GLY A 493 -11.73 -2.11 7.23
N PHE A 494 -11.39 -0.84 7.47
CA PHE A 494 -10.01 -0.39 7.57
C PHE A 494 -9.56 -0.36 9.03
N LEU A 495 -8.72 -1.33 9.42
CA LEU A 495 -8.08 -1.37 10.74
C LEU A 495 -6.64 -0.85 10.63
N ASN A 496 -6.30 0.16 11.44
CA ASN A 496 -4.98 0.75 11.49
C ASN A 496 -4.30 0.46 12.84
N PRO A 497 -2.96 0.34 12.86
CA PRO A 497 -2.21 0.25 14.09
C PRO A 497 -2.25 1.56 14.86
N THR A 498 -2.16 1.46 16.19
CA THR A 498 -2.03 2.59 17.09
C THR A 498 -0.69 3.27 16.88
N ASN A 499 0.38 2.48 16.68
CA ASN A 499 1.67 2.98 16.27
C ASN A 499 1.77 2.92 14.73
N PRO A 500 1.89 4.07 14.04
CA PRO A 500 2.05 4.09 12.58
C PRO A 500 3.15 3.13 12.11
N GLY A 501 2.91 2.43 11.00
CA GLY A 501 3.89 1.51 10.43
C GLY A 501 4.12 0.20 11.19
N ASN A 502 3.45 -0.02 12.32
CA ASN A 502 3.60 -1.25 13.11
C ASN A 502 2.72 -2.42 12.61
N ASN A 503 3.05 -3.63 13.06
CA ASN A 503 2.32 -4.86 12.73
C ASN A 503 1.00 -4.99 13.49
N LEU A 504 0.04 -5.65 12.84
CA LEU A 504 -1.26 -6.00 13.41
C LEU A 504 -1.51 -7.50 13.35
N ILE A 505 -2.18 -8.02 14.38
CA ILE A 505 -2.77 -9.36 14.41
C ILE A 505 -4.22 -9.32 14.87
N VAL A 506 -5.04 -10.17 14.24
CA VAL A 506 -6.39 -10.48 14.68
C VAL A 506 -6.55 -12.00 14.66
N SER A 507 -7.17 -12.57 15.69
CA SER A 507 -7.43 -14.03 15.74
C SER A 507 -8.19 -14.50 14.51
N GLY A 508 -7.85 -15.69 14.02
CA GLY A 508 -8.49 -16.30 12.86
C GLY A 508 -8.54 -17.81 12.96
N LYS A 509 -8.35 -18.49 11.82
CA LYS A 509 -8.28 -19.94 11.75
C LYS A 509 -7.21 -20.36 10.74
N SER A 510 -6.30 -21.21 11.19
CA SER A 510 -5.28 -21.72 10.28
C SER A 510 -5.89 -22.72 9.30
N LEU A 511 -5.73 -22.42 8.01
CA LEU A 511 -6.09 -23.31 6.91
C LEU A 511 -4.88 -24.10 6.41
N ILE A 512 -3.65 -23.59 6.60
CA ILE A 512 -2.41 -24.24 6.14
C ILE A 512 -1.95 -25.29 7.16
N LEU A 513 -1.41 -24.83 8.30
CA LEU A 513 -0.89 -25.62 9.42
C LEU A 513 -0.91 -24.75 10.68
N GLU A 514 -1.18 -25.33 11.86
CA GLU A 514 -1.32 -24.57 13.11
C GLU A 514 -0.07 -23.75 13.47
N ASP A 515 1.12 -24.21 13.09
CA ASP A 515 2.42 -23.62 13.45
C ASP A 515 3.00 -22.69 12.36
N VAL A 516 2.14 -22.21 11.45
CA VAL A 516 2.52 -21.36 10.32
C VAL A 516 1.92 -19.97 10.43
N LEU A 517 2.76 -18.95 10.20
CA LEU A 517 2.37 -17.55 9.98
C LEU A 517 2.65 -17.16 8.52
N THR A 518 1.77 -16.40 7.87
CA THR A 518 1.93 -16.03 6.46
C THR A 518 2.14 -14.53 6.24
N ASP A 519 2.92 -14.22 5.20
CA ASP A 519 3.06 -12.88 4.66
C ASP A 519 3.11 -12.91 3.12
N THR A 520 2.73 -11.80 2.48
CA THR A 520 2.53 -11.67 1.03
C THR A 520 3.26 -10.47 0.46
N HIS A 521 3.37 -10.39 -0.87
CA HIS A 521 4.10 -9.36 -1.61
C HIS A 521 5.51 -9.17 -1.02
N PHE A 522 6.15 -10.29 -0.71
CA PHE A 522 7.06 -10.37 0.43
C PHE A 522 8.33 -9.55 0.23
N ASP A 523 9.20 -9.92 -0.69
CA ASP A 523 10.45 -9.19 -0.94
C ASP A 523 10.21 -7.94 -1.82
N ALA A 524 9.15 -7.96 -2.65
CA ALA A 524 8.70 -6.77 -3.38
C ALA A 524 8.37 -5.59 -2.44
N ARG A 525 8.07 -5.86 -1.16
CA ARG A 525 7.77 -4.85 -0.13
C ARG A 525 8.66 -4.98 1.11
N GLY A 526 9.78 -5.71 1.05
CA GLY A 526 10.75 -5.78 2.14
C GLY A 526 10.25 -6.40 3.44
N ARG A 527 9.34 -7.38 3.39
CA ARG A 527 8.55 -7.84 4.55
C ARG A 527 9.18 -8.95 5.39
N LEU A 528 10.43 -9.32 5.11
CA LEU A 528 11.14 -10.33 5.89
C LEU A 528 11.30 -9.92 7.36
N GLY A 529 11.63 -8.65 7.62
CA GLY A 529 11.81 -8.16 8.99
C GLY A 529 10.53 -8.20 9.82
N ARG A 530 9.42 -7.65 9.30
CA ARG A 530 8.16 -7.65 10.03
C ARG A 530 7.65 -9.06 10.36
N LEU A 531 7.90 -10.03 9.48
CA LEU A 531 7.54 -11.43 9.73
C LEU A 531 8.34 -12.03 10.91
N MET A 532 9.61 -11.63 11.12
CA MET A 532 10.40 -12.08 12.28
C MET A 532 9.75 -11.68 13.60
N VAL A 533 9.30 -10.43 13.71
CA VAL A 533 8.59 -9.91 14.89
C VAL A 533 7.28 -10.65 15.09
N GLY A 534 6.53 -10.85 14.00
CA GLY A 534 5.29 -11.63 14.00
C GLY A 534 5.48 -13.07 14.52
N LEU A 535 6.53 -13.78 14.08
CA LEU A 535 6.81 -15.15 14.54
C LEU A 535 7.06 -15.20 16.05
N ARG A 536 7.86 -14.27 16.59
CA ARG A 536 8.11 -14.19 18.04
C ARG A 536 6.82 -13.95 18.81
N ASP A 537 6.05 -12.93 18.43
CA ASP A 537 4.89 -12.49 19.21
C ASP A 537 3.72 -13.47 19.13
N THR A 538 3.59 -14.19 18.03
CA THR A 538 2.57 -15.23 17.83
C THR A 538 3.01 -16.60 18.35
N GLY A 539 4.31 -16.78 18.64
CA GLY A 539 4.91 -18.04 19.08
C GLY A 539 4.89 -19.15 18.01
N LYS A 540 4.88 -18.78 16.73
CA LYS A 540 4.89 -19.72 15.60
C LYS A 540 6.32 -20.02 15.17
N ASP A 541 6.60 -21.28 14.82
CA ASP A 541 7.95 -21.66 14.39
C ASP A 541 8.21 -21.39 12.90
N ILE A 542 7.18 -21.37 12.05
CA ILE A 542 7.37 -21.29 10.59
C ILE A 542 6.68 -20.05 10.01
N GLY A 543 7.46 -19.18 9.37
CA GLY A 543 6.98 -18.07 8.55
C GLY A 543 7.02 -18.41 7.07
N LEU A 544 5.93 -18.13 6.36
CA LEU A 544 5.82 -18.30 4.90
C LEU A 544 5.64 -16.94 4.23
N GLY A 545 6.64 -16.49 3.47
CA GLY A 545 6.63 -15.25 2.70
C GLY A 545 6.56 -15.51 1.19
N GLY A 546 5.42 -15.23 0.56
CA GLY A 546 5.26 -15.40 -0.88
C GLY A 546 5.51 -14.12 -1.66
N ASP A 547 6.38 -14.16 -2.68
CA ASP A 547 6.49 -13.06 -3.64
C ASP A 547 5.32 -13.05 -4.64
N GLU A 548 5.17 -11.91 -5.31
CA GLU A 548 4.17 -11.75 -6.36
C GLU A 548 4.35 -12.80 -7.47
N GLY A 549 3.23 -13.33 -7.97
CA GLY A 549 3.22 -14.36 -9.00
C GLY A 549 3.78 -15.72 -8.57
N THR A 550 3.85 -15.99 -7.26
CA THR A 550 4.40 -17.23 -6.70
C THR A 550 3.47 -17.82 -5.64
N ALA A 551 3.34 -19.15 -5.65
CA ALA A 551 2.48 -19.92 -4.76
C ALA A 551 3.24 -21.13 -4.18
N MET A 552 2.69 -21.69 -3.10
CA MET A 552 3.12 -22.99 -2.58
C MET A 552 1.91 -23.93 -2.47
N ALA A 553 1.93 -25.05 -3.17
CA ALA A 553 0.92 -26.09 -3.06
C ALA A 553 1.23 -26.99 -1.85
N VAL A 554 0.52 -26.82 -0.75
CA VAL A 554 0.70 -27.57 0.50
C VAL A 554 -0.30 -28.73 0.57
N GLN A 555 0.21 -29.96 0.65
CA GLN A 555 -0.61 -31.18 0.70
C GLN A 555 -0.03 -32.19 1.69
N LYS A 556 -0.92 -32.99 2.30
CA LYS A 556 -0.54 -34.13 3.13
C LYS A 556 -0.14 -35.34 2.28
N LEU A 557 1.03 -35.90 2.55
CA LEU A 557 1.57 -37.09 1.90
C LEU A 557 0.99 -38.39 2.51
N ASP A 558 1.17 -39.52 1.81
CA ASP A 558 0.71 -40.85 2.27
C ASP A 558 1.36 -41.31 3.58
N ASN A 559 2.59 -40.84 3.86
CA ASN A 559 3.29 -41.12 5.12
C ASN A 559 2.78 -40.26 6.30
N GLY A 560 1.87 -39.32 6.04
CA GLY A 560 1.27 -38.44 7.05
C GLY A 560 1.96 -37.09 7.22
N GLU A 561 3.12 -36.88 6.57
CA GLU A 561 3.86 -35.61 6.58
C GLU A 561 3.22 -34.60 5.62
N TYR A 562 3.55 -33.31 5.79
CA TYR A 562 3.12 -32.23 4.90
C TYR A 562 4.28 -31.78 4.00
N GLU A 563 3.99 -31.64 2.71
CA GLU A 563 4.93 -31.13 1.71
C GLU A 563 4.32 -29.93 0.99
N GLY A 564 5.12 -28.87 0.85
CA GLY A 564 4.85 -27.71 0.02
C GLY A 564 5.66 -27.77 -1.27
N VAL A 565 5.04 -27.51 -2.41
CA VAL A 565 5.71 -27.39 -3.72
C VAL A 565 5.57 -25.97 -4.25
N VAL A 566 6.68 -25.29 -4.54
CA VAL A 566 6.67 -23.91 -5.05
C VAL A 566 6.32 -23.89 -6.54
N ILE A 567 5.43 -22.99 -6.94
CA ILE A 567 4.94 -22.82 -8.30
C ILE A 567 4.92 -21.32 -8.61
N GLY A 568 5.36 -20.92 -9.80
CA GLY A 568 5.33 -19.53 -10.25
C GLY A 568 6.69 -18.92 -10.59
N LEU A 569 6.78 -17.60 -10.53
CA LEU A 569 7.86 -16.83 -11.15
C LEU A 569 9.03 -16.56 -10.24
N HIS A 570 8.74 -16.09 -9.03
CA HIS A 570 9.70 -15.50 -8.11
C HIS A 570 9.98 -16.46 -6.95
N GLY A 571 10.35 -15.90 -5.81
CA GLY A 571 10.72 -16.61 -4.61
C GLY A 571 9.55 -16.96 -3.71
N PHE A 572 9.77 -17.99 -2.91
CA PHE A 572 8.95 -18.31 -1.76
C PHE A 572 9.88 -18.54 -0.57
N PHE A 573 9.73 -17.69 0.45
CA PHE A 573 10.56 -17.66 1.65
C PHE A 573 9.92 -18.51 2.73
N ILE A 574 10.73 -19.36 3.37
CA ILE A 574 10.35 -20.11 4.56
C ILE A 574 11.35 -19.75 5.66
N LEU A 575 10.86 -19.09 6.70
CA LEU A 575 11.64 -18.70 7.87
C LEU A 575 11.34 -19.65 9.03
N ASP A 576 12.34 -20.41 9.48
CA ASP A 576 12.27 -21.33 10.61
C ASP A 576 12.84 -20.67 11.87
N ALA A 577 11.96 -20.32 12.79
CA ALA A 577 12.21 -19.71 14.09
C ALA A 577 12.26 -20.72 15.25
N SER A 578 12.14 -22.03 15.00
CA SER A 578 12.08 -23.05 16.07
C SER A 578 13.31 -23.14 16.98
N LYS A 579 14.41 -22.48 16.60
CA LYS A 579 15.65 -22.36 17.39
C LYS A 579 16.15 -20.93 17.48
N ALA A 580 15.34 -19.96 17.07
CA ALA A 580 15.68 -18.57 17.16
C ALA A 580 15.71 -18.13 18.62
N ASP A 581 16.61 -17.21 18.93
CA ASP A 581 16.62 -16.45 20.16
C ASP A 581 16.21 -15.03 19.80
N PHE A 582 15.24 -14.47 20.51
CA PHE A 582 14.70 -13.15 20.23
C PHE A 582 14.88 -12.24 21.44
N SER A 583 15.07 -10.94 21.22
CA SER A 583 14.99 -9.96 22.31
C SER A 583 13.61 -9.97 22.97
N ASP A 584 13.57 -9.63 24.26
CA ASP A 584 12.31 -9.54 25.00
C ASP A 584 11.47 -8.39 24.42
N SER A 585 10.15 -8.55 24.33
CA SER A 585 9.23 -7.49 23.86
C SER A 585 9.20 -6.22 24.73
N ASN A 586 9.91 -6.22 25.87
CA ASN A 586 10.08 -5.04 26.73
C ASN A 586 11.44 -4.36 26.53
N ASP A 587 12.33 -4.95 25.74
CA ASP A 587 13.57 -4.29 25.34
C ASP A 587 13.25 -3.16 24.34
N ASP A 588 14.14 -2.17 24.27
CA ASP A 588 13.90 -0.97 23.46
C ASP A 588 13.70 -1.30 21.98
N PHE A 589 14.43 -2.30 21.46
CA PHE A 589 14.41 -2.66 20.04
C PHE A 589 14.42 -4.17 19.80
N PHE A 590 13.94 -4.58 18.63
CA PHE A 590 13.93 -5.98 18.21
C PHE A 590 15.31 -6.44 17.74
N GLU A 591 15.77 -7.57 18.28
CA GLU A 591 16.94 -8.30 17.82
C GLU A 591 16.58 -9.78 17.72
N ALA A 592 17.24 -10.50 16.81
CA ALA A 592 17.00 -11.92 16.59
C ALA A 592 18.26 -12.65 16.17
N GLU A 593 18.52 -13.82 16.74
CA GLU A 593 19.62 -14.69 16.36
C GLU A 593 19.14 -16.11 16.06
N GLY A 594 19.85 -16.83 15.20
CA GLY A 594 19.64 -18.27 15.02
C GLY A 594 18.41 -18.67 14.22
N LEU A 595 17.75 -17.70 13.57
CA LEU A 595 16.74 -17.96 12.54
C LEU A 595 17.36 -18.70 11.36
N LYS A 596 16.55 -19.51 10.68
CA LYS A 596 16.94 -20.16 9.43
C LYS A 596 16.02 -19.78 8.30
N LEU A 597 16.59 -19.32 7.20
CA LEU A 597 15.88 -19.02 5.98
C LEU A 597 16.11 -20.11 4.93
N HIS A 598 15.01 -20.50 4.30
CA HIS A 598 14.99 -21.24 3.04
C HIS A 598 14.31 -20.36 1.99
N TYR A 599 14.98 -20.16 0.86
CA TYR A 599 14.48 -19.42 -0.27
C TYR A 599 14.31 -20.39 -1.44
N LEU A 600 13.06 -20.66 -1.80
CA LEU A 600 12.71 -21.64 -2.82
C LEU A 600 12.15 -20.94 -4.05
N THR A 601 12.35 -21.56 -5.21
CA THR A 601 11.78 -21.11 -6.48
C THR A 601 11.06 -22.28 -7.16
N HIS A 602 10.36 -22.00 -8.26
CA HIS A 602 9.56 -22.97 -9.01
C HIS A 602 10.12 -24.42 -8.99
N GLY A 603 9.25 -25.36 -8.63
CA GLY A 603 9.50 -26.80 -8.62
C GLY A 603 10.19 -27.34 -7.37
N ASP A 604 10.70 -26.47 -6.49
CA ASP A 604 11.29 -26.87 -5.22
C ASP A 604 10.23 -27.36 -4.24
N ARG A 605 10.68 -28.19 -3.29
CA ARG A 605 9.83 -28.77 -2.25
C ARG A 605 10.38 -28.48 -0.87
N TYR A 606 9.47 -28.25 0.07
CA TYR A 606 9.75 -28.15 1.50
C TYR A 606 8.88 -29.15 2.25
N ASN A 607 9.50 -29.98 3.10
CA ASN A 607 8.77 -30.86 4.00
C ASN A 607 8.65 -30.19 5.37
N PHE A 608 7.44 -29.91 5.83
CA PHE A 608 7.18 -29.15 7.05
C PHE A 608 7.54 -29.93 8.33
N ASP A 609 7.51 -31.26 8.27
CA ASP A 609 7.83 -32.13 9.42
C ASP A 609 9.35 -32.31 9.57
N THR A 610 10.08 -32.57 8.47
CA THR A 610 11.53 -32.78 8.50
C THR A 610 12.34 -31.49 8.36
N LYS A 611 11.70 -30.41 7.92
CA LYS A 611 12.31 -29.12 7.55
C LYS A 611 13.36 -29.23 6.43
N GLU A 612 13.26 -30.27 5.61
CA GLU A 612 14.19 -30.51 4.50
C GLU A 612 13.70 -29.87 3.20
N VAL A 613 14.65 -29.24 2.49
CA VAL A 613 14.43 -28.71 1.14
C VAL A 613 14.90 -29.73 0.10
N THR A 614 14.04 -30.01 -0.88
CA THR A 614 14.39 -30.79 -2.07
C THR A 614 14.31 -29.90 -3.30
N PRO A 615 15.45 -29.53 -3.92
CA PRO A 615 15.47 -28.72 -5.13
C PRO A 615 14.80 -29.42 -6.32
N ALA A 616 14.27 -28.63 -7.24
CA ALA A 616 13.76 -29.11 -8.52
C ALA A 616 14.83 -29.90 -9.31
N LYS A 617 14.40 -30.88 -10.11
CA LYS A 617 15.31 -31.83 -10.79
C LYS A 617 16.26 -31.18 -11.81
N ASP A 618 15.87 -30.04 -12.36
CA ASP A 618 16.61 -29.27 -13.36
C ASP A 618 17.61 -28.28 -12.74
N LYS A 619 17.60 -28.13 -11.40
CA LYS A 619 18.55 -27.28 -10.69
C LYS A 619 19.87 -27.98 -10.42
N VAL A 620 20.95 -27.23 -10.55
CA VAL A 620 22.32 -27.70 -10.32
C VAL A 620 22.91 -27.04 -9.09
N LEU A 621 23.70 -27.81 -8.33
CA LEU A 621 24.40 -27.29 -7.16
C LEU A 621 25.42 -26.23 -7.58
N ILE A 622 25.48 -25.11 -6.86
CA ILE A 622 26.53 -24.11 -7.01
C ILE A 622 27.74 -24.59 -6.20
N GLU A 623 28.77 -25.09 -6.88
CA GLU A 623 29.95 -25.71 -6.24
C GLU A 623 31.12 -24.75 -6.03
N SER A 624 31.14 -23.61 -6.72
CA SER A 624 32.25 -22.67 -6.68
C SER A 624 31.77 -21.24 -6.94
N PRO A 625 32.39 -20.25 -6.29
CA PRO A 625 32.06 -18.85 -6.50
C PRO A 625 32.39 -18.41 -7.91
N ASP A 626 31.52 -17.61 -8.50
CA ASP A 626 31.64 -17.06 -9.85
C ASP A 626 31.30 -15.57 -9.95
N LYS A 627 30.93 -14.92 -8.84
CA LYS A 627 30.66 -13.48 -8.73
C LYS A 627 31.25 -12.90 -7.44
N ASP A 628 31.41 -11.57 -7.43
CA ASP A 628 31.72 -10.83 -6.20
C ASP A 628 30.47 -10.76 -5.30
N LEU A 629 30.69 -10.53 -4.00
CA LEU A 629 29.59 -10.38 -3.05
C LEU A 629 28.76 -9.13 -3.38
N TYR A 630 27.44 -9.30 -3.41
CA TYR A 630 26.49 -8.19 -3.51
C TYR A 630 26.14 -7.68 -2.11
N VAL A 631 26.31 -6.38 -1.90
CA VAL A 631 25.96 -5.67 -0.67
C VAL A 631 25.01 -4.55 -1.04
N THR A 632 23.93 -4.41 -0.28
CA THR A 632 22.86 -3.44 -0.51
C THR A 632 22.83 -2.40 0.61
N GLU A 633 22.42 -1.18 0.27
CA GLU A 633 22.21 -0.09 1.22
C GLU A 633 20.90 -0.26 2.01
N ASP A 634 19.95 -1.01 1.45
CA ASP A 634 18.68 -1.35 2.09
C ASP A 634 18.25 -2.77 1.73
N VAL A 635 18.41 -3.71 2.67
CA VAL A 635 18.04 -5.10 2.48
C VAL A 635 16.54 -5.32 2.29
N PHE A 636 15.72 -4.36 2.71
CA PHE A 636 14.26 -4.41 2.56
C PHE A 636 13.72 -3.49 1.47
N ALA A 637 14.58 -2.90 0.64
CA ALA A 637 14.14 -2.33 -0.62
C ALA A 637 13.63 -3.42 -1.58
N PRO A 638 12.79 -3.09 -2.58
CA PRO A 638 12.15 -4.09 -3.45
C PRO A 638 13.14 -5.07 -4.09
N TYR A 639 12.97 -6.35 -3.75
CA TYR A 639 13.78 -7.49 -4.21
C TYR A 639 15.26 -7.49 -3.76
N GLU A 640 15.65 -6.63 -2.83
CA GLU A 640 17.03 -6.54 -2.36
C GLU A 640 17.44 -7.71 -1.47
N THR A 641 16.51 -8.31 -0.71
CA THR A 641 16.81 -9.55 0.02
C THR A 641 17.11 -10.68 -0.96
N THR A 642 16.33 -10.84 -2.05
CA THR A 642 16.57 -11.82 -3.11
C THR A 642 17.92 -11.61 -3.78
N LYS A 643 18.26 -10.37 -4.16
CA LYS A 643 19.57 -10.07 -4.77
C LYS A 643 20.72 -10.37 -3.83
N THR A 644 20.59 -10.01 -2.55
CA THR A 644 21.58 -10.30 -1.50
C THR A 644 21.78 -11.80 -1.31
N LEU A 645 20.70 -12.58 -1.26
CA LEU A 645 20.75 -14.04 -1.20
C LEU A 645 21.46 -14.64 -2.42
N ILE A 646 21.07 -14.24 -3.63
CA ILE A 646 21.69 -14.75 -4.86
C ILE A 646 23.16 -14.32 -4.94
N GLY A 647 23.49 -13.09 -4.57
CA GLY A 647 24.87 -12.61 -4.49
C GLY A 647 25.70 -13.48 -3.56
N LEU A 648 25.22 -13.74 -2.35
CA LEU A 648 25.87 -14.62 -1.39
C LEU A 648 26.04 -16.05 -1.94
N ALA A 649 25.03 -16.60 -2.63
CA ALA A 649 25.10 -17.93 -3.28
C ALA A 649 26.22 -18.08 -4.30
N HIS A 650 26.58 -16.99 -4.97
CA HIS A 650 27.57 -16.96 -6.05
C HIS A 650 28.93 -16.41 -5.60
N SER A 651 29.04 -15.91 -4.36
CA SER A 651 30.25 -15.30 -3.82
C SER A 651 31.17 -16.28 -3.10
N ALA A 652 32.44 -15.89 -2.91
CA ALA A 652 33.39 -16.65 -2.10
C ALA A 652 33.18 -16.45 -0.58
N GLU A 653 32.39 -15.43 -0.22
CA GLU A 653 32.06 -15.10 1.16
C GLU A 653 30.94 -16.01 1.68
N ASN A 654 30.98 -16.31 2.98
CA ASN A 654 29.93 -17.10 3.62
C ASN A 654 28.96 -16.25 4.43
N THR A 655 29.21 -14.94 4.54
CA THR A 655 28.41 -14.02 5.33
C THR A 655 28.27 -12.71 4.57
N VAL A 656 27.10 -12.10 4.66
CA VAL A 656 26.85 -10.72 4.25
C VAL A 656 26.06 -10.03 5.33
N GLU A 657 26.52 -8.85 5.71
CA GLU A 657 25.78 -7.91 6.53
C GLU A 657 25.20 -6.84 5.61
N ALA A 658 23.90 -6.59 5.72
CA ALA A 658 23.19 -5.64 4.88
C ALA A 658 22.36 -4.70 5.77
N MET A 659 22.43 -3.41 5.47
CA MET A 659 21.76 -2.38 6.27
C MET A 659 20.26 -2.38 6.03
N VAL A 660 19.50 -1.92 7.03
CA VAL A 660 18.07 -1.67 6.92
C VAL A 660 17.86 -0.16 6.80
N ALA A 661 17.22 0.30 5.72
CA ALA A 661 16.97 1.73 5.59
C ALA A 661 15.96 2.22 6.63
N LYS A 662 16.27 3.40 7.16
CA LYS A 662 15.42 4.14 8.08
C LYS A 662 14.34 4.92 7.30
N PRO A 663 13.05 4.75 7.60
CA PRO A 663 11.98 5.56 7.00
C PRO A 663 12.13 7.04 7.34
N GLY A 664 11.58 7.92 6.50
CA GLY A 664 11.76 9.38 6.62
C GLY A 664 11.18 10.00 7.90
N ASP A 665 10.26 9.30 8.57
CA ASP A 665 9.64 9.74 9.82
C ASP A 665 10.56 9.56 11.04
N PHE A 666 11.72 8.90 10.85
CA PHE A 666 12.73 8.69 11.88
C PHE A 666 13.96 9.57 11.62
N THR A 667 14.68 9.91 12.69
CA THR A 667 15.83 10.82 12.70
C THR A 667 17.16 10.08 12.79
N ASP A 668 18.28 10.76 12.59
CA ASP A 668 19.62 10.17 12.80
C ASP A 668 19.85 9.66 14.23
N SER A 669 19.07 10.12 15.22
CA SER A 669 19.16 9.66 16.60
C SER A 669 18.44 8.32 16.88
N ASP A 670 17.58 7.88 15.96
CA ASP A 670 16.93 6.58 16.03
C ASP A 670 17.90 5.46 15.61
N PRO A 671 17.72 4.21 16.09
CA PRO A 671 18.68 3.15 15.84
C PRO A 671 18.80 2.80 14.34
N SER A 672 19.98 2.34 13.95
CA SER A 672 20.18 1.64 12.69
C SER A 672 20.16 0.14 12.96
N PHE A 673 19.62 -0.64 12.02
CA PHE A 673 19.60 -2.10 12.10
C PHE A 673 20.39 -2.70 10.94
N SER A 674 21.00 -3.86 11.18
CA SER A 674 21.63 -4.65 10.13
C SER A 674 21.13 -6.10 10.15
N LEU A 675 20.95 -6.66 8.95
CA LEU A 675 20.60 -8.06 8.74
C LEU A 675 21.85 -8.83 8.29
N THR A 676 22.24 -9.82 9.07
CA THR A 676 23.34 -10.71 8.73
C THR A 676 22.81 -12.04 8.18
N LEU A 677 23.16 -12.35 6.94
CA LEU A 677 22.85 -13.61 6.28
C LEU A 677 24.11 -14.49 6.20
N THR A 678 24.03 -15.74 6.67
CA THR A 678 25.19 -16.63 6.74
C THR A 678 24.94 -18.00 6.10
N GLN A 679 25.80 -18.40 5.17
CA GLN A 679 25.91 -19.75 4.66
C GLN A 679 26.74 -20.62 5.60
N GLY A 680 26.07 -21.27 6.56
CA GLY A 680 26.72 -22.26 7.42
C GLY A 680 27.13 -23.53 6.66
N GLY A 681 27.89 -24.43 7.29
CA GLY A 681 28.41 -25.65 6.61
C GLY A 681 27.36 -26.65 6.08
N ASN A 682 26.08 -26.49 6.45
CA ASN A 682 24.96 -27.27 5.92
C ASN A 682 24.09 -26.49 4.92
N ALA A 683 24.40 -25.21 4.69
CA ALA A 683 23.74 -24.41 3.68
C ALA A 683 24.05 -24.97 2.29
N LYS A 684 23.05 -24.94 1.41
CA LYS A 684 23.22 -25.36 0.02
C LYS A 684 22.50 -24.40 -0.89
N ALA A 685 23.16 -24.04 -1.98
CA ALA A 685 22.60 -23.20 -3.03
C ALA A 685 22.55 -23.96 -4.37
N TYR A 686 21.44 -23.83 -5.07
CA TYR A 686 21.20 -24.46 -6.36
C TYR A 686 20.68 -23.42 -7.34
N THR A 687 21.07 -23.50 -8.60
CA THR A 687 20.58 -22.58 -9.64
C THR A 687 20.02 -23.34 -10.84
N SER A 688 19.04 -22.75 -11.51
CA SER A 688 18.48 -23.26 -12.76
C SER A 688 19.03 -22.48 -13.96
N GLN A 689 18.66 -22.90 -15.18
CA GLN A 689 18.86 -22.09 -16.38
C GLN A 689 17.66 -21.16 -16.68
N SER A 690 16.60 -21.21 -15.86
CA SER A 690 15.45 -20.32 -16.00
C SER A 690 15.77 -18.96 -15.37
N PRO A 691 15.64 -17.85 -16.10
CA PRO A 691 15.75 -16.53 -15.50
C PRO A 691 14.52 -16.21 -14.64
N TYR A 692 14.65 -15.21 -13.75
CA TYR A 692 13.49 -14.59 -13.09
C TYR A 692 12.70 -13.72 -14.07
N TYR A 693 13.42 -12.94 -14.89
CA TYR A 693 12.83 -12.07 -15.90
C TYR A 693 13.15 -12.54 -17.32
N SER A 694 12.16 -12.49 -18.21
CA SER A 694 12.34 -12.75 -19.64
C SER A 694 11.76 -11.64 -20.50
N SER A 695 12.65 -10.81 -21.07
CA SER A 695 12.29 -9.72 -21.99
C SER A 695 11.56 -10.18 -23.26
N ASN A 696 11.75 -11.43 -23.69
CA ASN A 696 11.09 -11.98 -24.88
C ASN A 696 9.57 -12.07 -24.72
N ASN A 697 9.08 -12.31 -23.50
CA ASN A 697 7.67 -12.49 -23.19
C ASN A 697 7.15 -11.50 -22.14
N ASN A 698 7.98 -10.54 -21.71
CA ASN A 698 7.71 -9.58 -20.64
C ASN A 698 7.16 -10.25 -19.38
N ALA A 699 7.83 -11.32 -18.94
CA ALA A 699 7.40 -12.13 -17.80
C ALA A 699 8.41 -12.03 -16.65
N GLY A 700 7.93 -11.78 -15.44
CA GLY A 700 8.72 -11.51 -14.23
C GLY A 700 9.01 -10.02 -14.02
N ASP A 701 9.78 -9.69 -12.98
CA ASP A 701 10.17 -8.32 -12.64
C ASP A 701 11.51 -7.90 -13.27
N GLU A 702 11.52 -6.78 -14.00
CA GLU A 702 12.71 -6.22 -14.65
C GLU A 702 13.85 -5.93 -13.65
N ILE A 703 13.52 -5.68 -12.38
CA ILE A 703 14.47 -5.49 -11.27
C ILE A 703 15.39 -6.72 -11.09
N LEU A 704 14.93 -7.91 -11.49
CA LEU A 704 15.65 -9.17 -11.43
C LEU A 704 16.23 -9.59 -12.81
N ASP A 705 16.35 -8.67 -13.77
CA ASP A 705 16.99 -8.97 -15.05
C ASP A 705 18.45 -9.43 -14.86
N GLY A 706 18.85 -10.45 -15.62
CA GLY A 706 20.15 -11.08 -15.50
C GLY A 706 20.32 -12.06 -14.32
N TYR A 707 19.32 -12.22 -13.45
CA TYR A 707 19.31 -13.22 -12.39
C TYR A 707 18.59 -14.51 -12.81
N TYR A 708 19.08 -15.65 -12.31
CA TYR A 708 18.52 -16.98 -12.55
C TYR A 708 17.85 -17.53 -11.30
N LYS A 709 16.76 -18.29 -11.48
CA LYS A 709 16.03 -18.89 -10.36
C LYS A 709 16.96 -19.76 -9.53
N THR A 710 17.08 -19.39 -8.27
CA THR A 710 18.03 -19.97 -7.31
C THR A 710 17.26 -20.48 -6.09
N THR A 711 17.72 -21.58 -5.53
CA THR A 711 17.23 -22.18 -4.29
C THR A 711 18.32 -22.08 -3.26
N MET A 712 18.02 -21.60 -2.07
CA MET A 712 18.94 -21.58 -0.94
C MET A 712 18.28 -22.22 0.27
N ALA A 713 18.98 -23.12 0.94
CA ALA A 713 18.45 -23.80 2.11
C ALA A 713 19.41 -23.65 3.29
N ASN A 714 18.86 -23.51 4.50
CA ASN A 714 19.61 -23.39 5.77
C ASN A 714 20.53 -22.16 5.83
N ILE A 715 20.05 -21.01 5.36
CA ILE A 715 20.75 -19.73 5.52
C ILE A 715 20.49 -19.24 6.95
N GLY A 716 21.54 -19.00 7.73
CA GLY A 716 21.40 -18.38 9.05
C GLY A 716 21.02 -16.92 8.89
N VAL A 717 20.08 -16.44 9.70
CA VAL A 717 19.64 -15.04 9.70
C VAL A 717 19.75 -14.50 11.12
N ASN A 718 20.47 -13.40 11.26
CA ASN A 718 20.55 -12.63 12.49
C ASN A 718 20.18 -11.18 12.18
N LEU A 719 19.48 -10.53 13.11
CA LEU A 719 19.17 -9.10 13.10
C LEU A 719 19.70 -8.50 14.40
N SER A 720 20.46 -7.44 14.28
CA SER A 720 21.00 -6.68 15.42
C SER A 720 20.91 -5.18 15.16
N LEU A 721 21.13 -4.39 16.20
CA LEU A 721 21.50 -2.99 16.02
C LEU A 721 22.79 -2.94 15.19
N ALA A 722 22.79 -2.11 14.14
CA ALA A 722 24.00 -1.87 13.37
C ALA A 722 25.00 -1.18 14.30
N GLU A 723 26.25 -1.64 14.30
CA GLU A 723 27.31 -0.87 14.94
C GLU A 723 27.34 0.51 14.26
N GLU A 724 27.31 1.59 15.05
CA GLU A 724 27.67 2.90 14.51
C GLU A 724 29.06 2.73 13.90
N GLU A 725 29.15 2.66 12.57
CA GLU A 725 30.34 3.16 11.92
C GLU A 725 30.45 4.59 12.46
N GLN A 726 31.36 4.80 13.42
CA GLN A 726 32.01 6.08 13.49
C GLN A 726 32.44 6.32 12.05
N GLU A 727 31.76 7.22 11.34
CA GLU A 727 32.30 7.77 10.12
C GLU A 727 33.71 8.19 10.51
N GLU A 728 34.72 7.38 10.14
CA GLU A 728 36.07 7.86 10.07
C GLU A 728 35.96 8.97 9.05
N GLU A 729 35.85 10.20 9.55
CA GLU A 729 35.78 11.43 8.79
C GLU A 729 36.76 11.29 7.62
N LYS A 730 36.26 10.97 6.41
CA LYS A 730 37.14 10.56 5.30
C LYS A 730 38.16 11.66 5.11
N ALA A 731 39.42 11.36 5.44
CA ALA A 731 40.48 12.35 5.40
C ALA A 731 40.50 12.98 4.00
N PHE A 732 40.62 14.31 3.93
CA PHE A 732 40.67 15.02 2.66
C PHE A 732 41.76 14.44 1.75
N ALA A 733 41.35 13.81 0.65
CA ALA A 733 42.19 13.00 -0.22
C ALA A 733 41.75 13.11 -1.69
N ILE A 734 42.62 12.68 -2.61
CA ILE A 734 42.25 12.47 -4.02
C ILE A 734 41.59 11.11 -4.13
N GLU A 735 40.36 11.10 -4.63
CA GLU A 735 39.58 9.90 -4.89
C GLU A 735 40.06 9.20 -6.16
N LYS A 736 40.18 9.95 -7.25
CA LYS A 736 40.64 9.45 -8.56
C LYS A 736 41.10 10.57 -9.49
N ILE A 737 41.84 10.19 -10.53
CA ILE A 737 42.24 11.07 -11.64
C ILE A 737 41.73 10.47 -12.95
N GLU A 738 40.75 11.13 -13.59
CA GLU A 738 40.09 10.64 -14.79
C GLU A 738 40.55 11.33 -16.08
N LEU A 739 40.41 10.58 -17.18
CA LEU A 739 40.53 11.06 -18.56
C LEU A 739 39.19 10.93 -19.25
N ARG A 740 38.70 12.03 -19.83
CA ARG A 740 37.51 11.94 -20.69
C ARG A 740 37.87 11.49 -22.10
N GLU A 741 37.03 10.62 -22.63
CA GLU A 741 37.14 10.04 -23.97
C GLU A 741 37.24 11.15 -25.04
N GLY A 742 38.33 11.15 -25.83
CA GLY A 742 38.56 12.11 -26.90
C GLY A 742 39.48 13.31 -26.58
N SER A 743 40.05 13.38 -25.37
CA SER A 743 41.12 14.35 -25.03
C SER A 743 42.38 13.64 -24.52
N ASP A 744 43.50 13.77 -25.24
CA ASP A 744 44.83 13.33 -24.76
C ASP A 744 45.45 14.32 -23.74
N TYR A 745 44.72 15.41 -23.45
CA TYR A 745 45.26 16.66 -22.92
C TYR A 745 44.52 17.19 -21.69
N THR A 746 43.40 16.63 -21.26
CA THR A 746 42.61 17.19 -20.12
C THR A 746 42.39 16.14 -19.05
N GLN A 747 42.68 16.46 -17.80
CA GLN A 747 42.48 15.58 -16.66
C GLN A 747 41.59 16.19 -15.59
N TYR A 748 40.82 15.35 -14.93
CA TYR A 748 39.92 15.70 -13.84
C TYR A 748 40.40 15.02 -12.57
N ILE A 749 40.82 15.80 -11.58
CA ILE A 749 41.17 15.30 -10.25
C ILE A 749 39.93 15.46 -9.38
N HIS A 750 39.46 14.34 -8.83
CA HIS A 750 38.33 14.27 -7.93
C HIS A 750 38.83 14.19 -6.50
N PHE A 751 38.33 15.07 -5.63
CA PHE A 751 38.66 15.08 -4.21
C PHE A 751 37.48 14.56 -3.39
N THR A 752 37.77 13.96 -2.23
CA THR A 752 36.73 13.43 -1.33
C THR A 752 35.84 14.51 -0.69
N ARG A 753 36.24 15.79 -0.75
CA ARG A 753 35.51 16.96 -0.22
C ARG A 753 35.71 18.18 -1.16
N PRO A 754 34.83 19.20 -1.09
CA PRO A 754 35.01 20.45 -1.82
C PRO A 754 36.35 21.13 -1.54
N VAL A 755 37.01 21.63 -2.58
CA VAL A 755 38.38 22.14 -2.53
C VAL A 755 38.36 23.67 -2.44
N ASP A 756 39.20 24.23 -1.57
CA ASP A 756 39.46 25.68 -1.53
C ASP A 756 40.18 26.12 -2.82
N PRO A 757 39.51 26.88 -3.71
CA PRO A 757 40.07 27.25 -5.01
C PRO A 757 41.33 28.11 -4.88
N ASP A 758 41.54 28.81 -3.75
CA ASP A 758 42.74 29.63 -3.53
C ASP A 758 44.00 28.77 -3.31
N THR A 759 43.83 27.46 -3.05
CA THR A 759 44.95 26.51 -2.88
C THR A 759 45.32 25.77 -4.17
N ILE A 760 44.57 25.97 -5.26
CA ILE A 760 44.82 25.38 -6.56
C ILE A 760 45.81 26.23 -7.34
N THR A 761 47.10 25.92 -7.17
CA THR A 761 48.20 26.66 -7.78
C THR A 761 49.21 25.73 -8.45
N PRO A 762 49.98 26.20 -9.44
CA PRO A 762 51.06 25.42 -10.06
C PRO A 762 52.16 24.97 -9.08
N ASP A 763 52.27 25.61 -7.91
CA ASP A 763 53.23 25.21 -6.87
C ASP A 763 52.74 24.02 -6.02
N ASN A 764 51.42 23.86 -5.94
CA ASN A 764 50.74 22.81 -5.16
C ASN A 764 50.40 21.59 -6.02
N ILE A 765 50.22 21.77 -7.33
CA ILE A 765 49.95 20.72 -8.30
C ILE A 765 51.05 20.75 -9.36
N VAL A 766 52.05 19.87 -9.21
CA VAL A 766 53.26 19.84 -10.02
C VAL A 766 53.28 18.59 -10.90
N LEU A 767 53.46 18.75 -12.21
CA LEU A 767 53.69 17.62 -13.10
C LEU A 767 55.21 17.39 -13.25
N VAL A 768 55.64 16.14 -13.18
CA VAL A 768 57.03 15.72 -13.38
C VAL A 768 57.11 14.76 -14.55
N GLY A 769 58.10 14.94 -15.44
CA GLY A 769 58.37 14.01 -16.56
C GLY A 769 57.95 14.47 -17.96
N ASN A 770 57.40 15.69 -18.13
CA ASN A 770 57.18 16.31 -19.44
C ASN A 770 58.15 17.50 -19.67
N GLU A 771 58.64 17.67 -20.90
CA GLU A 771 59.38 18.88 -21.30
C GLU A 771 58.40 20.05 -21.46
N TYR A 772 58.30 20.93 -20.44
CA TYR A 772 57.49 22.14 -20.53
C TYR A 772 58.04 23.12 -21.58
N TYR A 773 57.16 23.70 -22.42
CA TYR A 773 57.56 24.66 -23.46
C TYR A 773 57.31 26.14 -23.13
N TYR A 774 56.69 26.48 -21.98
CA TYR A 774 56.50 27.86 -21.52
C TYR A 774 56.48 27.98 -19.99
N ASP A 775 56.85 29.16 -19.47
CA ASP A 775 56.98 29.47 -18.03
C ASP A 775 55.64 29.57 -17.26
N ASP A 776 54.48 29.52 -17.94
CA ASP A 776 53.14 29.75 -17.35
C ASP A 776 52.14 28.58 -17.56
N ASP A 777 52.60 27.33 -17.58
CA ASP A 777 51.79 26.09 -17.78
C ASP A 777 51.93 25.16 -16.55
N PRO A 778 50.89 24.44 -16.05
CA PRO A 778 49.59 24.09 -16.67
C PRO A 778 48.43 25.06 -16.39
N VAL A 779 47.35 24.99 -17.18
CA VAL A 779 46.09 25.71 -16.92
C VAL A 779 45.24 24.94 -15.92
N LEU A 780 45.04 25.52 -14.74
CA LEU A 780 44.16 25.01 -13.69
C LEU A 780 42.80 25.70 -13.76
N ARG A 781 41.70 24.94 -13.78
CA ARG A 781 40.33 25.48 -13.66
C ARG A 781 39.54 24.68 -12.63
N SER A 782 38.81 25.38 -11.76
CA SER A 782 37.73 24.79 -10.99
C SER A 782 36.49 24.73 -11.89
N ASP A 783 36.01 23.53 -12.18
CA ASP A 783 34.78 23.35 -12.98
C ASP A 783 33.58 23.06 -12.07
N PHE A 784 33.80 22.42 -10.92
CA PHE A 784 32.84 22.09 -9.85
C PHE A 784 33.53 22.12 -8.47
N ASP A 785 32.76 22.26 -7.37
CA ASP A 785 33.29 22.52 -6.01
C ASP A 785 34.27 21.45 -5.49
N ASP A 786 34.21 20.20 -5.99
CA ASP A 786 35.03 19.03 -5.61
C ASP A 786 36.03 18.58 -6.69
N GLN A 787 36.16 19.33 -7.80
CA GLN A 787 36.94 18.91 -8.98
C GLN A 787 37.92 19.97 -9.47
N VAL A 788 39.14 19.53 -9.77
CA VAL A 788 40.18 20.36 -10.39
C VAL A 788 40.51 19.83 -11.77
N ILE A 789 40.40 20.70 -12.78
CA ILE A 789 40.80 20.39 -14.15
C ILE A 789 42.23 20.84 -14.40
N ILE A 790 43.02 19.95 -14.99
CA ILE A 790 44.35 20.25 -15.55
C ILE A 790 44.33 20.06 -17.06
N GLU A 791 44.64 21.12 -17.81
CA GLU A 791 44.89 21.06 -19.26
C GLU A 791 46.40 20.97 -19.54
N PHE A 792 46.81 19.99 -20.35
CA PHE A 792 48.17 19.70 -20.83
C PHE A 792 48.32 20.10 -22.29
N ASN A 793 49.55 20.42 -22.71
CA ASN A 793 49.86 20.74 -24.11
C ASN A 793 50.46 19.58 -24.91
N ASP A 794 50.86 18.47 -24.26
CA ASP A 794 51.43 17.27 -24.90
C ASP A 794 50.80 15.96 -24.38
N PRO A 795 50.70 14.90 -25.21
CA PRO A 795 50.23 13.59 -24.77
C PRO A 795 51.15 12.98 -23.70
N ARG A 796 50.56 12.31 -22.71
CA ARG A 796 51.33 11.69 -21.62
C ARG A 796 52.11 10.48 -22.09
N GLN A 797 53.29 10.31 -21.50
CA GLN A 797 54.10 9.11 -21.67
C GLN A 797 54.07 8.30 -20.37
N LYS A 798 54.30 7.00 -20.50
CA LYS A 798 54.46 6.11 -19.34
C LYS A 798 55.60 6.63 -18.46
N GLY A 799 55.33 6.82 -17.18
CA GLY A 799 56.27 7.36 -16.20
C GLY A 799 56.14 8.87 -15.95
N ASN A 800 55.15 9.54 -16.55
CA ASN A 800 54.79 10.90 -16.12
C ASN A 800 54.17 10.84 -14.72
N GLU A 801 54.47 11.82 -13.86
CA GLU A 801 53.99 11.89 -12.48
C GLU A 801 53.22 13.19 -12.23
N ILE A 802 52.17 13.15 -11.40
CA ILE A 802 51.51 14.33 -10.82
C ILE A 802 51.74 14.32 -9.32
N HIS A 803 52.30 15.41 -8.81
CA HIS A 803 52.57 15.63 -7.39
C HIS A 803 51.57 16.67 -6.89
N ILE A 804 50.72 16.29 -5.94
CA ILE A 804 49.67 17.17 -5.38
C ILE A 804 49.94 17.33 -3.90
N LYS A 805 50.11 18.57 -3.45
CA LYS A 805 50.42 18.89 -2.05
C LYS A 805 49.82 20.23 -1.65
N ASN A 806 49.54 20.39 -0.36
CA ASN A 806 49.09 21.65 0.24
C ASN A 806 47.80 22.22 -0.35
N VAL A 807 47.03 21.41 -1.11
CA VAL A 807 45.65 21.70 -1.47
C VAL A 807 44.80 21.57 -0.21
N LYS A 808 43.79 22.41 -0.03
CA LYS A 808 42.91 22.37 1.14
C LYS A 808 41.45 22.19 0.76
N ASP A 809 40.66 21.63 1.67
CA ASP A 809 39.20 21.73 1.59
C ASP A 809 38.70 23.09 2.12
N LEU A 810 37.40 23.36 1.97
CA LEU A 810 36.75 24.58 2.47
C LEU A 810 36.83 24.73 4.01
N ASP A 811 37.06 23.64 4.73
CA ASP A 811 37.20 23.60 6.19
C ASP A 811 38.66 23.84 6.65
N GLY A 812 39.61 23.91 5.71
CA GLY A 812 41.02 24.20 5.94
C GLY A 812 41.91 22.98 6.18
N ASN A 813 41.38 21.75 6.04
CA ASN A 813 42.14 20.52 6.10
C ASN A 813 43.09 20.44 4.91
N THR A 814 44.35 20.08 5.14
CA THR A 814 45.39 20.12 4.11
C THR A 814 45.72 18.73 3.59
N LEU A 815 45.67 18.56 2.28
CA LEU A 815 46.12 17.37 1.59
C LEU A 815 47.65 17.25 1.71
N LEU A 816 48.10 16.19 2.40
CA LEU A 816 49.50 15.77 2.42
C LEU A 816 49.95 15.37 1.01
N GLU A 817 51.24 15.53 0.70
CA GLU A 817 51.79 15.26 -0.63
C GLU A 817 51.38 13.85 -1.12
N GLN A 818 50.74 13.79 -2.29
CA GLN A 818 50.42 12.56 -3.00
C GLN A 818 51.07 12.60 -4.37
N ILE A 819 51.68 11.49 -4.76
CA ILE A 819 52.28 11.32 -6.08
C ILE A 819 51.45 10.26 -6.81
N TRP A 820 51.10 10.56 -8.06
CA TRP A 820 50.43 9.62 -8.95
C TRP A 820 51.32 9.46 -10.19
N THR A 821 51.49 8.23 -10.67
CA THR A 821 52.28 7.90 -11.85
C THR A 821 51.39 7.34 -12.96
N PHE A 822 51.60 7.79 -14.20
CA PHE A 822 50.87 7.29 -15.37
C PHE A 822 51.55 6.04 -15.93
N ASP A 823 50.83 4.92 -15.97
CA ASP A 823 51.39 3.61 -16.35
C ASP A 823 51.36 3.34 -17.87
N GLY A 824 50.72 4.24 -18.62
CA GLY A 824 50.47 4.15 -20.07
C GLY A 824 48.98 4.16 -20.42
N GLU A 825 48.10 3.78 -19.49
CA GLU A 825 46.64 3.77 -19.66
C GLU A 825 45.92 4.52 -18.53
N ASN A 826 46.33 4.31 -17.27
CA ASN A 826 45.70 4.88 -16.08
C ASN A 826 46.70 5.60 -15.16
N TRP A 827 46.19 6.48 -14.30
CA TRP A 827 46.95 7.03 -13.18
C TRP A 827 46.88 6.10 -11.98
N ILE A 828 48.04 5.80 -11.40
CA ILE A 828 48.17 4.94 -10.23
C ILE A 828 48.80 5.76 -9.10
N LYS A 829 48.22 5.68 -7.92
CA LYS A 829 48.76 6.33 -6.72
C LYS A 829 50.05 5.63 -6.28
N ASP A 830 51.12 6.39 -6.10
CA ASP A 830 52.36 5.88 -5.54
C ASP A 830 52.25 5.84 -4.02
N GLU A 831 52.49 4.67 -3.43
CA GLU A 831 52.67 4.56 -1.98
C GLU A 831 53.99 5.23 -1.58
N LEU A 832 53.90 6.44 -1.03
CA LEU A 832 55.04 7.09 -0.39
C LEU A 832 55.54 6.19 0.74
N SER A 833 56.78 5.69 0.61
CA SER A 833 57.41 4.88 1.66
C SER A 833 57.47 5.69 2.96
N GLN A 834 56.76 5.23 3.99
CA GLN A 834 56.79 5.85 5.31
C GLN A 834 58.21 5.81 5.89
N PRO A 835 58.68 6.86 6.60
CA PRO A 835 59.93 6.80 7.33
C PRO A 835 59.83 5.74 8.45
N GLU A 836 60.85 4.89 8.59
CA GLU A 836 60.92 3.80 9.58
C GLU A 836 60.57 4.29 11.01
N ASP A 837 59.64 3.59 11.67
CA ASP A 837 59.31 3.80 13.07
C ASP A 837 60.54 3.71 13.99
N PRO A 838 60.66 4.59 15.00
CA PRO A 838 61.71 4.45 16.00
C PRO A 838 61.48 3.19 16.84
N LYS A 839 62.53 2.35 16.96
CA LYS A 839 62.54 1.10 17.74
C LYS A 839 61.91 1.27 19.13
N GLU A 840 61.03 0.33 19.48
CA GLU A 840 60.45 0.14 20.81
C GLU A 840 61.51 0.21 21.93
N PRO A 841 61.25 0.94 23.03
CA PRO A 841 62.02 0.81 24.26
C PRO A 841 61.62 -0.44 25.06
N GLU A 842 62.61 -1.12 25.63
CA GLU A 842 62.47 -2.33 26.45
C GLU A 842 61.52 -2.16 27.67
N GLU A 843 60.74 -3.20 27.97
CA GLU A 843 59.79 -3.28 29.09
C GLU A 843 60.44 -3.00 30.46
N PRO A 844 59.85 -2.14 31.32
CA PRO A 844 60.27 -1.98 32.70
C PRO A 844 59.73 -3.09 33.62
N GLU A 845 60.58 -3.53 34.57
CA GLU A 845 60.26 -4.58 35.55
C GLU A 845 59.07 -4.25 36.48
N LYS A 846 58.34 -5.31 36.83
CA LYS A 846 57.12 -5.34 37.65
C LYS A 846 57.33 -4.81 39.09
N PRO A 847 56.51 -3.86 39.60
CA PRO A 847 56.59 -3.42 41.00
C PRO A 847 55.87 -4.40 41.97
N GLU A 848 56.37 -4.48 43.20
CA GLU A 848 55.83 -5.26 44.32
C GLU A 848 54.52 -4.68 44.91
N ASP A 849 53.65 -5.58 45.40
CA ASP A 849 52.34 -5.29 46.02
C ASP A 849 52.45 -4.45 47.33
N PRO A 850 51.69 -3.35 47.47
CA PRO A 850 51.54 -2.67 48.76
C PRO A 850 50.37 -3.22 49.60
N GLU A 851 50.60 -3.25 50.92
CA GLU A 851 49.68 -3.73 51.96
C GLU A 851 48.36 -2.94 52.08
N LYS A 852 47.32 -3.67 52.51
CA LYS A 852 45.93 -3.24 52.74
C LYS A 852 45.78 -2.35 53.99
N PRO A 853 45.13 -1.17 53.92
CA PRO A 853 44.62 -0.47 55.09
C PRO A 853 43.09 -0.49 55.21
N GLU A 854 42.66 -0.14 56.41
CA GLU A 854 41.39 -0.43 57.09
C GLU A 854 40.18 0.44 56.68
N ASP A 855 39.00 -0.10 56.98
CA ASP A 855 37.65 0.41 56.78
C ASP A 855 37.32 1.65 57.64
N PRO A 856 36.73 2.72 57.06
CA PRO A 856 36.02 3.72 57.85
C PRO A 856 34.57 3.92 57.38
N GLY A 857 33.64 3.57 58.27
CA GLY A 857 32.69 4.53 58.83
C GLY A 857 31.51 5.00 57.97
N LYS A 858 30.36 4.37 58.22
CA LYS A 858 28.96 4.80 58.00
C LYS A 858 28.73 6.33 58.04
N PRO A 859 27.92 6.93 57.14
CA PRO A 859 27.43 8.30 57.32
C PRO A 859 26.21 8.35 58.25
N GLU A 860 26.19 9.36 59.12
CA GLU A 860 25.00 9.83 59.86
C GLU A 860 24.24 10.86 59.00
N ASP A 861 22.90 10.81 59.05
CA ASP A 861 21.99 11.88 58.65
C ASP A 861 22.23 13.15 59.48
N PRO A 862 21.99 14.36 58.91
CA PRO A 862 20.91 15.15 59.49
C PRO A 862 20.10 16.03 58.51
N GLU A 863 18.79 15.99 58.77
CA GLU A 863 17.79 17.07 58.89
C GLU A 863 17.44 18.03 57.73
N LYS A 864 16.13 17.96 57.42
CA LYS A 864 15.24 18.89 56.71
C LYS A 864 15.19 20.30 57.37
N PRO A 865 14.89 21.37 56.61
CA PRO A 865 13.57 22.04 56.73
C PRO A 865 13.01 22.50 55.35
N GLU A 866 11.73 22.22 55.03
CA GLU A 866 10.52 23.08 55.12
C GLU A 866 10.41 24.21 54.06
N ASP A 867 9.48 23.96 53.12
CA ASP A 867 8.38 24.76 52.54
C ASP A 867 8.55 26.04 51.67
N ASP A 868 7.71 26.01 50.62
CA ASP A 868 6.96 27.06 49.88
C ASP A 868 7.45 27.65 48.52
N GLU A 869 6.55 27.44 47.55
CA GLU A 869 6.07 28.27 46.42
C GLU A 869 6.92 28.60 45.16
N GLU A 870 6.35 28.13 44.04
CA GLU A 870 6.21 28.72 42.69
C GLU A 870 7.38 28.92 41.69
N SER A 871 7.09 28.41 40.47
CA SER A 871 7.43 28.88 39.11
C SER A 871 8.72 28.37 38.42
N GLY A 872 8.55 27.87 37.18
CA GLY A 872 9.64 27.86 36.19
C GLY A 872 9.64 26.80 35.08
N LYS A 873 8.77 26.99 34.07
CA LYS A 873 9.00 26.74 32.63
C LYS A 873 9.16 25.30 32.09
N LYS A 874 8.11 24.90 31.35
CA LYS A 874 8.14 24.07 30.14
C LYS A 874 9.21 24.56 29.15
N GLY A 875 9.90 23.60 28.55
CA GLY A 875 10.61 23.73 27.28
C GLY A 875 10.12 22.60 26.40
N ASP A 876 9.02 22.86 25.71
CA ASP A 876 8.49 22.03 24.64
C ASP A 876 9.31 22.37 23.39
N GLY A 877 9.93 21.37 22.80
CA GLY A 877 10.44 21.39 21.44
C GLY A 877 9.71 20.27 20.72
N GLU A 878 8.51 20.58 20.21
CA GLU A 878 7.66 19.67 19.46
C GLU A 878 8.25 19.40 18.08
N SER A 879 8.48 18.12 17.85
CA SER A 879 8.70 17.47 16.58
C SER A 879 7.37 17.28 15.84
N ILE A 880 7.39 17.59 14.55
CA ILE A 880 6.28 17.54 13.59
C ILE A 880 6.00 16.07 13.20
N PRO A 881 4.74 15.61 13.10
CA PRO A 881 4.41 14.29 12.60
C PRO A 881 4.47 14.26 11.07
N GLN A 882 5.30 13.38 10.50
CA GLN A 882 5.33 13.10 9.07
C GLN A 882 4.53 11.84 8.75
N THR A 883 3.84 11.92 7.62
CA THR A 883 2.84 11.00 7.09
C THR A 883 3.52 9.89 6.30
N GLY A 884 3.04 8.66 6.48
CA GLY A 884 3.47 7.44 5.78
C GLY A 884 3.87 7.67 4.32
N ASP A 885 5.16 7.47 4.07
CA ASP A 885 5.80 7.85 2.82
C ASP A 885 5.53 6.79 1.73
N GLN A 886 4.76 7.23 0.72
CA GLN A 886 4.82 6.65 -0.61
C GLN A 886 6.20 6.94 -1.21
N LYS A 887 7.06 5.93 -1.29
CA LYS A 887 8.15 5.92 -2.26
C LYS A 887 8.15 4.64 -3.08
N ASN A 888 7.18 4.57 -3.99
CA ASN A 888 7.41 4.01 -5.32
C ASN A 888 6.36 4.56 -6.29
N HIS A 889 6.66 5.70 -6.93
CA HIS A 889 5.74 6.41 -7.81
C HIS A 889 5.29 5.56 -9.02
N VAL A 890 5.97 4.46 -9.37
CA VAL A 890 5.60 3.59 -10.51
C VAL A 890 4.35 2.74 -10.24
N LEU A 891 4.07 2.37 -8.98
CA LEU A 891 2.97 1.46 -8.62
C LEU A 891 1.61 2.19 -8.51
N TRP A 892 1.62 3.44 -8.04
CA TRP A 892 0.42 4.27 -8.01
C TRP A 892 0.05 4.81 -9.39
N PHE A 893 1.02 5.05 -10.27
CA PHE A 893 0.76 5.32 -11.68
C PHE A 893 0.16 4.12 -12.42
N THR A 894 0.24 2.89 -11.91
CA THR A 894 -0.41 1.70 -12.52
C THR A 894 -1.75 1.34 -11.89
N LEU A 895 -2.13 1.85 -10.71
CA LEU A 895 -3.46 1.62 -10.11
C LEU A 895 -4.40 2.82 -10.26
N ALA A 896 -3.89 4.06 -10.22
CA ALA A 896 -4.70 5.28 -10.31
C ALA A 896 -4.89 5.78 -11.76
N SER A 897 -4.06 5.36 -12.72
CA SER A 897 -4.23 5.74 -14.13
C SER A 897 -5.42 5.05 -14.81
N PHE A 898 -5.92 3.94 -14.26
CA PHE A 898 -7.05 3.21 -14.85
C PHE A 898 -8.42 3.81 -14.52
N SER A 899 -8.60 4.44 -13.35
CA SER A 899 -9.85 5.13 -13.02
C SER A 899 -9.99 6.48 -13.73
N THR A 900 -8.87 7.20 -13.92
CA THR A 900 -8.87 8.54 -14.54
C THR A 900 -8.87 8.51 -16.09
N ILE A 901 -8.26 7.51 -16.74
CA ILE A 901 -8.32 7.34 -18.21
C ILE A 901 -9.75 6.97 -18.65
N GLY A 902 -10.50 6.19 -17.86
CA GLY A 902 -11.90 5.86 -18.11
C GLY A 902 -12.80 7.11 -18.21
N ILE A 903 -12.66 8.04 -17.27
CA ILE A 903 -13.45 9.28 -17.21
C ILE A 903 -13.10 10.22 -18.38
N ILE A 904 -11.81 10.34 -18.75
CA ILE A 904 -11.37 11.18 -19.88
C ILE A 904 -11.77 10.57 -21.24
N ALA A 905 -11.75 9.23 -21.36
CA ALA A 905 -12.19 8.52 -22.57
C ALA A 905 -13.70 8.60 -22.80
N ILE A 906 -14.51 8.55 -21.72
CA ILE A 906 -15.96 8.76 -21.76
C ILE A 906 -16.30 10.17 -22.25
N ASN A 907 -15.59 11.20 -21.76
CA ASN A 907 -15.80 12.57 -22.20
C ASN A 907 -15.41 12.80 -23.68
N ASN A 908 -14.35 12.14 -24.16
CA ASN A 908 -13.92 12.23 -25.56
C ASN A 908 -14.81 11.43 -26.53
N LYS A 909 -15.42 10.32 -26.10
CA LYS A 909 -16.43 9.58 -26.89
C LYS A 909 -17.80 10.30 -26.90
N LYS A 910 -18.25 10.90 -25.78
CA LYS A 910 -19.48 11.71 -25.72
C LYS A 910 -19.39 12.94 -26.67
N LYS A 911 -18.19 13.53 -26.88
CA LYS A 911 -17.97 14.58 -27.89
C LYS A 911 -18.01 14.09 -29.34
N LYS A 912 -17.56 12.86 -29.65
CA LYS A 912 -17.61 12.30 -31.01
C LYS A 912 -18.99 11.81 -31.44
N LYS A 913 -19.81 11.25 -30.53
CA LYS A 913 -21.21 10.84 -30.82
C LYS A 913 -22.16 12.05 -31.03
N ARG A 914 -21.84 13.23 -30.49
CA ARG A 914 -22.59 14.48 -30.74
C ARG A 914 -22.27 15.14 -32.09
N ALA A 915 -21.23 14.69 -32.79
CA ALA A 915 -20.77 15.27 -34.06
C ALA A 915 -21.06 14.38 -35.30
N SER A 916 -21.80 13.27 -35.13
CA SER A 916 -22.25 12.38 -36.22
C SER A 916 -23.76 12.39 -36.39
#